data_AF-A0A9P6PHN2-F1
#
_entry.id   AF-A0A9P6PHN2-F1
#
_cell.length_a   1.000
_cell.length_b   1.000
_cell.length_c   1.000
_cell.angle_alpha   90.00
_cell.angle_beta   90.00
_cell.angle_gamma   90.00
#
_symmetry.space_group_name_H-M   'P 1'
#
loop_
_entity.id
_entity.type
_entity.pdbx_description
1 polymer ?
#
loop_
_entity_poly.entity_id
_entity_poly.type
_entity_poly.pdbx_seq_one_letter_code
_entity_poly.pdbx_strand_id
1 'polypeptide(L)'
;MPDTIACTPTKRLLRFLLVIVFISWSLFFFLYTTHSYRRVDRALTLESDDKATSSDVAWPQFTTWSEDTWSLPRINHPQLPFLRSLQTYTIEGHNKSALAALMTATNDSPNITAIIAITEKSLIKSQLEAVLAQSIRLQAIWLVCPSTLWSATTHHTRQYTDRGIRVVVADQPPHSAYPSGSAGQATWIHVIHAIKTDWTWVVDSGSHPEPHHLEHLYGLMQTEYYSNALLGTHASLLPANLNNDNQSTILCMPEAFDILPELTQPVDMIHGAWLLRKSWLAALTIDTRSHALGSPVAYYISQSLSYYAAVSSIVLPSLPTGYGLRLDSKCGEIRKAYSNNKYWKSIRAARTNPTALDHRQVTALEPETVLFVVDGPDQAVAFHQLLCGFNYTIHVAVTGQLRGLSGKAMQDALEATNCTGVIVHDLDTVDLDEWAAAPMSARRLAQITHVLRPRVLIQIQKHSALNGVVEIVAQTHNAKVIGLPAEDIRHALWVADLSPSILEQWNKVDIELIIITDRRPHSLSRLFQSTSRAHFLGDSVNAVIHMEQSADRVTRTMVNNFHWRHGRKVLKHRIHKGGLMPAIVESWYPTSNDNYAVILEDDIEVSPLFYAWSKYNILKYRYGNNSDKHMYGVSLYSPRNLELLPAGRRPFDPNWVLRPHYDPHTPYLSQVPCSWGAVYFPEHWREFHEYLIGRLEHPNLNITVPRSRSNRWKKSWKKYFIELVYLRAYVMLYPNFQKFESFSTNHLEFGTHIKKQRTKDAVETFLVPLMRRDTILAQLPRNQLPAFEALPVLDLWGQLKTHDNLQNTAAIWHRRVSSCARVLDSFDPQDLLCPFPVSDKDKESKSSKPPSTKKPKPKSTTHKIEPVRYVTMIGTPPSAEQELLPKPFDVSKMNVKEIKPQEEEEEPQDLVNDLELLNALAK
;
A
#
# COMPACT_ATOMS: atom_id res chain seq x y z
N MET A 1 25.15 -2.81 74.44
CA MET A 1 26.58 -3.03 74.70
C MET A 1 26.96 -4.43 74.23
N PRO A 2 28.00 -4.64 73.40
CA PRO A 2 28.49 -3.70 72.39
C PRO A 2 28.83 -4.32 71.01
N ASP A 3 29.18 -3.59 69.94
CA ASP A 3 28.66 -2.35 69.29
C ASP A 3 29.43 -2.18 67.93
N THR A 4 28.99 -1.29 67.01
CA THR A 4 29.70 -0.77 65.79
C THR A 4 30.05 -1.75 64.63
N ILE A 5 29.51 -1.60 63.40
CA ILE A 5 29.72 -0.57 62.35
C ILE A 5 31.10 -0.63 61.65
N ALA A 6 31.08 -1.01 60.37
CA ALA A 6 31.98 -0.52 59.33
C ALA A 6 31.18 -0.29 58.04
N CYS A 7 31.20 0.94 57.51
CA CYS A 7 30.38 1.37 56.38
C CYS A 7 31.27 1.98 55.29
N THR A 8 31.17 1.50 54.04
CA THR A 8 31.93 2.05 52.89
C THR A 8 31.02 2.43 51.71
N PRO A 9 31.36 3.44 50.88
CA PRO A 9 30.36 4.23 50.19
C PRO A 9 30.30 4.01 48.66
N THR A 10 29.59 2.99 48.20
CA THR A 10 29.49 2.68 46.75
C THR A 10 28.28 3.29 46.03
N LYS A 11 27.22 3.71 46.74
CA LYS A 11 25.96 4.19 46.11
C LYS A 11 25.94 5.67 45.68
N ARG A 12 26.87 6.52 46.16
CA ARG A 12 26.94 7.93 45.71
C ARG A 12 27.70 8.10 44.39
N LEU A 13 28.79 7.36 44.17
CA LEU A 13 29.58 7.47 42.94
C LEU A 13 28.78 7.05 41.70
N LEU A 14 28.03 5.95 41.80
CA LEU A 14 27.21 5.43 40.69
C LEU A 14 26.08 6.39 40.28
N ARG A 15 25.47 7.08 41.24
CA ARG A 15 24.46 8.12 40.97
C ARG A 15 25.07 9.36 40.31
N PHE A 16 26.28 9.76 40.71
CA PHE A 16 26.99 10.88 40.07
C PHE A 16 27.37 10.57 38.62
N LEU A 17 27.87 9.35 38.35
CA LEU A 17 28.17 8.90 36.98
C LEU A 17 26.93 8.87 36.08
N LEU A 18 25.80 8.35 36.56
CA LEU A 18 24.54 8.36 35.81
C LEU A 18 24.05 9.78 35.48
N VAL A 19 24.15 10.71 36.44
CA VAL A 19 23.77 12.12 36.20
C VAL A 19 24.69 12.79 35.19
N ILE A 20 26.01 12.52 35.22
CA ILE A 20 26.96 13.07 34.24
C ILE A 20 26.68 12.51 32.83
N VAL A 21 26.34 11.22 32.69
CA VAL A 21 25.94 10.63 31.40
C VAL A 21 24.65 11.24 30.87
N PHE A 22 23.64 11.44 31.72
CA PHE A 22 22.39 12.10 31.32
C PHE A 22 22.60 13.57 30.90
N ILE A 23 23.42 14.33 31.62
CA ILE A 23 23.75 15.72 31.25
C ILE A 23 24.56 15.75 29.94
N SER A 24 25.50 14.83 29.75
CA SER A 24 26.28 14.69 28.51
C SER A 24 25.39 14.38 27.30
N TRP A 25 24.42 13.46 27.44
CA TRP A 25 23.45 13.16 26.39
C TRP A 25 22.54 14.34 26.08
N SER A 26 22.08 15.05 27.11
CA SER A 26 21.22 16.23 26.97
C SER A 26 21.95 17.37 26.24
N LEU A 27 23.22 17.62 26.57
CA LEU A 27 24.06 18.61 25.87
C LEU A 27 24.33 18.21 24.42
N PHE A 28 24.59 16.92 24.16
CA PHE A 28 24.83 16.43 22.80
C PHE A 28 23.59 16.59 21.92
N PHE A 29 22.39 16.28 22.46
CA PHE A 29 21.12 16.48 21.75
C PHE A 29 20.85 17.96 21.48
N PHE A 30 21.09 18.85 22.46
CA PHE A 30 20.88 20.29 22.31
C PHE A 30 21.87 20.96 21.34
N LEU A 31 23.12 20.49 21.30
CA LEU A 31 24.11 20.94 20.32
C LEU A 31 23.81 20.40 18.92
N TYR A 32 23.30 19.18 18.79
CA TYR A 32 22.94 18.60 17.49
C TYR A 32 21.71 19.30 16.86
N THR A 33 20.66 19.56 17.65
CA THR A 33 19.47 20.27 17.17
C THR A 33 19.78 21.73 16.78
N THR A 34 20.53 22.47 17.60
CA THR A 34 20.89 23.86 17.31
C THR A 34 21.85 24.00 16.11
N HIS A 35 22.74 23.02 15.88
CA HIS A 35 23.63 23.03 14.73
C HIS A 35 22.94 22.61 13.41
N SER A 36 21.84 21.85 13.50
CA SER A 36 20.97 21.54 12.35
C SER A 36 20.07 22.73 11.98
N TYR A 37 19.50 23.43 12.97
CA TYR A 37 18.66 24.62 12.74
C TYR A 37 19.40 25.74 11.98
N ARG A 38 20.63 26.08 12.42
CA ARG A 38 21.43 27.17 11.83
C ARG A 38 21.86 26.96 10.37
N ARG A 39 21.58 25.81 9.75
CA ARG A 39 21.86 25.55 8.33
C ARG A 39 20.64 25.72 7.42
N VAL A 40 19.44 25.88 7.98
CA VAL A 40 18.18 26.05 7.24
C VAL A 40 17.84 27.53 7.01
N ASP A 41 18.15 28.41 7.96
CA ASP A 41 17.85 29.86 7.95
C ASP A 41 18.63 30.70 6.90
N ARG A 42 19.13 30.10 5.81
CA ARG A 42 19.89 30.83 4.76
C ARG A 42 19.51 30.51 3.32
N ALA A 43 18.34 29.91 3.11
CA ALA A 43 17.79 29.59 1.79
C ALA A 43 16.35 30.10 1.58
N LEU A 44 15.90 31.11 2.35
CA LEU A 44 14.54 31.68 2.27
C LEU A 44 14.57 33.19 2.05
N THR A 45 14.90 33.60 0.81
CA THR A 45 14.44 34.85 0.19
C THR A 45 14.47 34.69 -1.32
N LEU A 46 13.33 34.34 -1.92
CA LEU A 46 12.90 34.78 -3.25
C LEU A 46 11.38 34.55 -3.31
N GLU A 47 10.67 35.57 -3.80
CA GLU A 47 9.22 35.66 -3.65
C GLU A 47 8.44 34.73 -4.59
N SER A 48 7.20 34.49 -4.20
CA SER A 48 6.25 33.62 -4.87
C SER A 48 5.73 34.18 -6.20
N ASP A 49 5.55 33.30 -7.18
CA ASP A 49 4.28 33.20 -7.89
C ASP A 49 4.12 31.80 -8.50
N ASP A 50 3.42 30.92 -7.79
CA ASP A 50 2.65 29.79 -8.33
C ASP A 50 1.88 29.10 -7.20
N LYS A 51 0.66 29.58 -6.91
CA LYS A 51 -0.27 28.90 -6.02
C LYS A 51 -0.96 27.74 -6.74
N ALA A 52 -0.25 26.62 -6.88
CA ALA A 52 -0.92 25.33 -6.98
C ALA A 52 -1.56 25.04 -5.60
N THR A 53 -2.86 25.29 -5.47
CA THR A 53 -3.64 25.00 -4.26
C THR A 53 -3.53 23.51 -3.92
N SER A 54 -3.30 23.20 -2.64
CA SER A 54 -3.50 21.84 -2.12
C SER A 54 -4.89 21.35 -2.50
N SER A 55 -4.99 20.11 -2.99
CA SER A 55 -6.27 19.43 -3.15
C SER A 55 -6.74 18.94 -1.79
N ASP A 56 -7.01 19.86 -0.87
CA ASP A 56 -7.85 19.59 0.28
C ASP A 56 -9.22 19.20 -0.28
N VAL A 57 -9.58 17.93 -0.13
CA VAL A 57 -10.88 17.42 -0.55
C VAL A 57 -11.93 18.18 0.23
N ALA A 58 -12.62 19.10 -0.45
CA ALA A 58 -13.66 19.93 0.15
C ALA A 58 -14.85 19.04 0.53
N TRP A 59 -14.86 18.54 1.77
CA TRP A 59 -15.91 17.67 2.26
C TRP A 59 -17.27 18.37 2.16
N PRO A 60 -18.31 17.70 1.61
CA PRO A 60 -19.65 18.29 1.47
C PRO A 60 -20.15 18.81 2.82
N GLN A 61 -20.33 20.12 2.91
CA GLN A 61 -20.87 20.77 4.09
C GLN A 61 -22.37 20.52 4.16
N PHE A 62 -22.92 20.34 5.35
CA PHE A 62 -24.31 19.91 5.56
C PHE A 62 -25.39 20.96 5.25
N THR A 63 -25.07 22.02 4.51
CA THR A 63 -25.99 23.12 4.17
C THR A 63 -26.76 22.93 2.86
N THR A 64 -26.40 21.96 2.01
CA THR A 64 -26.97 21.77 0.65
C THR A 64 -28.10 20.73 0.55
N TRP A 65 -28.71 20.28 1.66
CA TRP A 65 -29.73 19.21 1.63
C TRP A 65 -31.01 19.52 0.83
N SER A 66 -31.27 20.79 0.53
CA SER A 66 -32.36 21.21 -0.37
C SER A 66 -31.98 21.17 -1.86
N GLU A 67 -30.69 21.04 -2.17
CA GLU A 67 -30.13 21.07 -3.53
C GLU A 67 -29.62 19.68 -3.95
N ASP A 68 -28.97 18.95 -3.04
CA ASP A 68 -28.51 17.57 -3.24
C ASP A 68 -29.49 16.58 -2.60
N THR A 69 -30.03 15.64 -3.39
CA THR A 69 -30.99 14.63 -2.92
C THR A 69 -30.49 13.85 -1.68
N TRP A 70 -31.40 13.51 -0.78
CA TRP A 70 -31.03 12.86 0.50
C TRP A 70 -30.35 11.51 0.28
N SER A 71 -30.89 10.71 -0.64
CA SER A 71 -30.25 9.51 -1.19
C SER A 71 -29.51 9.83 -2.49
N LEU A 72 -28.53 8.98 -2.80
CA LEU A 72 -27.67 9.04 -3.97
C LEU A 72 -27.76 7.70 -4.73
N PRO A 73 -28.88 7.44 -5.45
CA PRO A 73 -29.06 6.21 -6.20
C PRO A 73 -28.05 6.15 -7.36
N ARG A 74 -27.30 5.04 -7.46
CA ARG A 74 -26.27 4.83 -8.49
C ARG A 74 -26.51 3.55 -9.27
N ILE A 75 -26.41 3.65 -10.59
CA ILE A 75 -26.71 2.57 -11.56
C ILE A 75 -25.70 1.41 -11.48
N ASN A 76 -24.47 1.67 -11.03
CA ASN A 76 -23.33 0.74 -11.13
C ASN A 76 -22.92 0.07 -9.81
N HIS A 77 -23.69 0.20 -8.73
CA HIS A 77 -23.41 -0.51 -7.48
C HIS A 77 -24.07 -1.91 -7.46
N PRO A 78 -23.44 -2.91 -6.82
CA PRO A 78 -24.06 -4.22 -6.61
C PRO A 78 -25.37 -4.06 -5.81
N GLN A 79 -26.37 -4.89 -6.10
CA GLN A 79 -27.63 -4.90 -5.36
C GLN A 79 -27.38 -5.32 -3.91
N LEU A 80 -27.35 -4.36 -2.99
CA LEU A 80 -27.24 -4.59 -1.56
C LEU A 80 -28.66 -4.77 -0.94
N PRO A 81 -28.81 -5.58 0.13
CA PRO A 81 -30.07 -5.68 0.87
C PRO A 81 -30.56 -4.31 1.36
N PHE A 82 -31.88 -4.12 1.45
CA PHE A 82 -32.53 -2.83 1.75
C PHE A 82 -31.86 -2.03 2.88
N LEU A 83 -31.68 -2.63 4.08
CA LEU A 83 -31.06 -1.94 5.21
C LEU A 83 -29.63 -1.48 4.92
N ARG A 84 -28.84 -2.28 4.19
CA ARG A 84 -27.46 -1.95 3.87
C ARG A 84 -27.40 -0.82 2.83
N SER A 85 -28.27 -0.88 1.82
CA SER A 85 -28.48 0.21 0.84
C SER A 85 -28.92 1.51 1.51
N LEU A 86 -29.75 1.42 2.55
CA LEU A 86 -30.22 2.56 3.33
C LEU A 86 -29.09 3.15 4.20
N GLN A 87 -28.27 2.30 4.85
CA GLN A 87 -27.07 2.73 5.58
C GLN A 87 -26.01 3.38 4.69
N THR A 88 -25.89 2.96 3.42
CA THR A 88 -25.01 3.60 2.44
C THR A 88 -25.66 4.77 1.72
N TYR A 89 -26.88 5.19 2.08
CA TYR A 89 -27.60 6.30 1.43
C TYR A 89 -27.80 6.11 -0.09
N THR A 90 -27.77 4.87 -0.59
CA THR A 90 -27.91 4.55 -2.03
C THR A 90 -29.36 4.30 -2.44
N ILE A 91 -30.30 4.28 -1.49
CA ILE A 91 -31.75 4.25 -1.72
C ILE A 91 -32.45 5.17 -0.73
N GLU A 92 -33.69 5.53 -1.04
CA GLU A 92 -34.59 6.17 -0.09
C GLU A 92 -35.22 5.14 0.85
N GLY A 93 -35.53 5.57 2.08
CA GLY A 93 -36.34 4.79 3.00
C GLY A 93 -37.84 4.94 2.75
N HIS A 94 -38.65 4.20 3.51
CA HIS A 94 -40.10 4.28 3.37
C HIS A 94 -40.66 5.56 4.01
N ASN A 95 -41.62 6.19 3.33
CA ASN A 95 -42.44 7.26 3.88
C ASN A 95 -43.61 6.70 4.72
N LYS A 96 -44.38 7.57 5.36
CA LYS A 96 -45.52 7.21 6.23
C LYS A 96 -46.54 6.29 5.53
N SER A 97 -46.89 6.58 4.28
CA SER A 97 -47.85 5.79 3.49
C SER A 97 -47.33 4.40 3.15
N ALA A 98 -46.04 4.30 2.79
CA ALA A 98 -45.38 3.02 2.52
C ALA A 98 -45.26 2.16 3.80
N LEU A 99 -44.91 2.76 4.95
CA LEU A 99 -44.89 2.04 6.23
C LEU A 99 -46.27 1.51 6.62
N ALA A 100 -47.34 2.29 6.41
CA ALA A 100 -48.71 1.84 6.63
C ALA A 100 -49.10 0.65 5.73
N ALA A 101 -48.63 0.64 4.47
CA ALA A 101 -48.86 -0.47 3.54
C ALA A 101 -48.07 -1.75 3.87
N LEU A 102 -46.91 -1.62 4.53
CA LEU A 102 -46.10 -2.75 4.99
C LEU A 102 -46.69 -3.45 6.24
N MET A 103 -47.52 -2.75 7.02
CA MET A 103 -48.21 -3.32 8.18
C MET A 103 -49.35 -4.25 7.74
N THR A 104 -49.02 -5.52 7.54
CA THR A 104 -50.02 -6.59 7.42
C THR A 104 -50.43 -7.11 8.80
N ALA A 105 -51.67 -7.57 8.95
CA ALA A 105 -52.17 -8.14 10.19
C ALA A 105 -51.41 -9.43 10.52
N THR A 106 -50.55 -9.38 11.54
CA THR A 106 -49.83 -10.57 12.03
C THR A 106 -50.75 -11.34 12.98
N ASN A 107 -51.03 -12.60 12.65
CA ASN A 107 -51.85 -13.49 13.51
C ASN A 107 -51.07 -14.03 14.72
N ASP A 108 -49.75 -13.84 14.76
CA ASP A 108 -48.91 -14.24 15.89
C ASP A 108 -49.07 -13.25 17.07
N SER A 109 -49.51 -13.76 18.22
CA SER A 109 -49.51 -13.02 19.47
C SER A 109 -48.09 -12.99 20.05
N PRO A 110 -47.40 -11.83 20.09
CA PRO A 110 -45.99 -11.82 20.44
C PRO A 110 -45.75 -12.02 21.94
N ASN A 111 -44.76 -12.86 22.24
CA ASN A 111 -44.29 -13.11 23.59
C ASN A 111 -43.33 -11.98 24.03
N ILE A 112 -43.89 -10.92 24.64
CA ILE A 112 -43.14 -9.71 25.05
C ILE A 112 -43.14 -9.52 26.57
N THR A 113 -41.96 -9.30 27.15
CA THR A 113 -41.81 -8.69 28.50
C THR A 113 -41.52 -7.20 28.34
N ALA A 114 -42.31 -6.34 28.96
CA ALA A 114 -41.97 -4.92 29.07
C ALA A 114 -41.08 -4.68 30.29
N ILE A 115 -40.05 -3.84 30.16
CA ILE A 115 -39.30 -3.25 31.27
C ILE A 115 -39.63 -1.75 31.33
N ILE A 116 -39.98 -1.25 32.51
CA ILE A 116 -40.13 0.19 32.77
C ILE A 116 -38.99 0.61 33.71
N ALA A 117 -38.12 1.49 33.24
CA ALA A 117 -37.03 2.05 34.05
C ALA A 117 -37.56 3.21 34.90
N ILE A 118 -37.57 3.03 36.22
CA ILE A 118 -38.12 4.00 37.17
C ILE A 118 -36.98 4.70 37.93
N THR A 119 -36.72 5.95 37.56
CA THR A 119 -35.77 6.82 38.29
C THR A 119 -36.46 7.85 39.19
N GLU A 120 -37.73 8.17 38.94
CA GLU A 120 -38.46 9.21 39.66
C GLU A 120 -39.85 8.76 40.13
N LYS A 121 -40.25 9.20 41.33
CA LYS A 121 -41.53 8.84 41.94
C LYS A 121 -42.75 9.41 41.19
N SER A 122 -42.60 10.59 40.60
CA SER A 122 -43.59 11.32 39.79
C SER A 122 -44.04 10.53 38.55
N LEU A 123 -43.12 9.81 37.92
CA LEU A 123 -43.32 9.18 36.61
C LEU A 123 -43.94 7.77 36.69
N ILE A 124 -43.87 7.12 37.86
CA ILE A 124 -44.32 5.72 38.08
C ILE A 124 -45.73 5.48 37.52
N LYS A 125 -46.68 6.34 37.88
CA LYS A 125 -48.09 6.16 37.50
C LYS A 125 -48.29 6.34 35.98
N SER A 126 -47.80 7.44 35.42
CA SER A 126 -48.04 7.81 34.02
C SER A 126 -47.33 6.88 33.03
N GLN A 127 -46.11 6.41 33.35
CA GLN A 127 -45.40 5.43 32.51
C GLN A 127 -46.05 4.04 32.59
N LEU A 128 -46.49 3.62 33.78
CA LEU A 128 -47.20 2.36 33.93
C LEU A 128 -48.54 2.35 33.17
N GLU A 129 -49.29 3.46 33.23
CA GLU A 129 -50.54 3.63 32.47
C GLU A 129 -50.30 3.62 30.96
N ALA A 130 -49.25 4.29 30.45
CA ALA A 130 -48.88 4.27 29.03
C ALA A 130 -48.50 2.86 28.52
N VAL A 131 -47.80 2.06 29.33
CA VAL A 131 -47.45 0.66 29.01
C VAL A 131 -48.65 -0.27 29.10
N LEU A 132 -49.57 -0.05 30.06
CA LEU A 132 -50.80 -0.84 30.19
C LEU A 132 -51.84 -0.54 29.11
N ALA A 133 -51.77 0.64 28.48
CA ALA A 133 -52.63 1.10 27.39
C ALA A 133 -52.20 0.62 25.99
N GLN A 134 -51.12 -0.16 25.86
CA GLN A 134 -50.72 -0.73 24.56
C GLN A 134 -51.78 -1.70 24.02
N SER A 135 -51.99 -1.67 22.69
CA SER A 135 -52.87 -2.58 21.96
C SER A 135 -52.39 -4.05 22.03
N ILE A 136 -51.07 -4.27 22.02
CA ILE A 136 -50.46 -5.59 22.22
C ILE A 136 -50.51 -5.98 23.70
N ARG A 137 -51.05 -7.17 23.97
CA ARG A 137 -51.04 -7.79 25.30
C ARG A 137 -49.63 -8.26 25.68
N LEU A 138 -49.05 -7.62 26.69
CA LEU A 138 -47.77 -8.01 27.29
C LEU A 138 -47.90 -9.27 28.16
N GLN A 139 -46.90 -10.15 28.12
CA GLN A 139 -46.84 -11.38 28.93
C GLN A 139 -46.40 -11.10 30.37
N ALA A 140 -45.52 -10.11 30.56
CA ALA A 140 -45.07 -9.64 31.87
C ALA A 140 -44.65 -8.16 31.79
N ILE A 141 -44.74 -7.45 32.91
CA ILE A 141 -44.31 -6.05 33.05
C ILE A 141 -43.37 -5.94 34.25
N TRP A 142 -42.12 -5.56 34.03
CA TRP A 142 -41.08 -5.45 35.05
C TRP A 142 -40.78 -3.98 35.33
N LEU A 143 -41.11 -3.49 36.51
CA LEU A 143 -40.73 -2.14 36.95
C LEU A 143 -39.38 -2.25 37.65
N VAL A 144 -38.32 -1.75 37.02
CA VAL A 144 -36.96 -1.74 37.57
C VAL A 144 -36.74 -0.41 38.26
N CYS A 145 -36.56 -0.44 39.58
CA CYS A 145 -36.40 0.76 40.41
C CYS A 145 -35.30 0.59 41.46
N PRO A 146 -34.69 1.69 41.96
CA PRO A 146 -33.84 1.63 43.15
C PRO A 146 -34.67 1.25 44.39
N SER A 147 -34.00 0.74 45.41
CA SER A 147 -34.57 0.34 46.71
C SER A 147 -35.36 1.48 47.37
N THR A 148 -34.90 2.72 47.21
CA THR A 148 -35.54 3.95 47.70
C THR A 148 -36.94 4.20 47.13
N LEU A 149 -37.22 3.71 45.92
CA LEU A 149 -38.51 3.87 45.23
C LEU A 149 -39.40 2.60 45.31
N TRP A 150 -38.89 1.50 45.87
CA TRP A 150 -39.60 0.22 45.92
C TRP A 150 -40.99 0.32 46.56
N SER A 151 -41.12 1.04 47.67
CA SER A 151 -42.39 1.19 48.40
C SER A 151 -43.44 1.96 47.59
N ALA A 152 -43.04 3.03 46.90
CA ALA A 152 -43.91 3.81 46.02
C ALA A 152 -44.30 3.02 44.76
N THR A 153 -43.34 2.34 44.14
CA THR A 153 -43.57 1.50 42.95
C THR A 153 -44.53 0.34 43.27
N THR A 154 -44.32 -0.32 44.42
CA THR A 154 -45.22 -1.38 44.92
C THR A 154 -46.61 -0.84 45.25
N HIS A 155 -46.73 0.39 45.78
CA HIS A 155 -48.04 1.01 46.03
C HIS A 155 -48.84 1.21 44.73
N HIS A 156 -48.23 1.77 43.68
CA HIS A 156 -48.90 2.02 42.40
C HIS A 156 -49.24 0.76 41.60
N THR A 157 -48.54 -0.36 41.83
CA THR A 157 -48.77 -1.64 41.12
C THR A 157 -49.82 -2.54 41.79
N ARG A 158 -50.19 -2.30 43.06
CA ARG A 158 -51.16 -3.13 43.82
C ARG A 158 -52.53 -3.30 43.15
N GLN A 159 -52.97 -2.31 42.36
CA GLN A 159 -54.28 -2.34 41.69
C GLN A 159 -54.30 -3.17 40.39
N TYR A 160 -53.18 -3.80 40.01
CA TYR A 160 -52.99 -4.46 38.71
C TYR A 160 -52.49 -5.92 38.85
N THR A 161 -53.00 -6.68 39.84
CA THR A 161 -52.55 -8.04 40.16
C THR A 161 -52.56 -9.01 38.97
N ASP A 162 -53.54 -8.87 38.09
CA ASP A 162 -53.82 -9.86 37.04
C ASP A 162 -53.04 -9.60 35.73
N ARG A 163 -52.14 -8.60 35.73
CA ARG A 163 -51.38 -8.13 34.55
C ARG A 163 -49.92 -8.59 34.52
N GLY A 164 -49.56 -9.60 35.32
CA GLY A 164 -48.19 -10.18 35.31
C GLY A 164 -47.10 -9.19 35.73
N ILE A 165 -47.44 -8.25 36.62
CA ILE A 165 -46.56 -7.15 37.01
C ILE A 165 -45.59 -7.60 38.11
N ARG A 166 -44.31 -7.27 37.95
CA ARG A 166 -43.24 -7.54 38.91
C ARG A 166 -42.42 -6.29 39.18
N VAL A 167 -42.22 -5.95 40.45
CA VAL A 167 -41.25 -4.93 40.85
C VAL A 167 -39.89 -5.60 41.05
N VAL A 168 -38.85 -5.07 40.41
CA VAL A 168 -37.47 -5.57 40.49
C VAL A 168 -36.61 -4.45 41.09
N VAL A 169 -36.02 -4.71 42.24
CA VAL A 169 -35.12 -3.76 42.90
C VAL A 169 -33.72 -3.91 42.30
N ALA A 170 -33.18 -2.82 41.75
CA ALA A 170 -31.83 -2.74 41.25
C ALA A 170 -31.28 -1.33 41.54
N ASP A 171 -30.40 -1.23 42.53
CA ASP A 171 -29.80 0.03 42.95
C ASP A 171 -28.74 0.53 41.96
N GLN A 172 -28.72 1.84 41.76
CA GLN A 172 -27.77 2.51 40.89
C GLN A 172 -26.35 2.49 41.47
N PRO A 173 -25.30 2.28 40.64
CA PRO A 173 -23.94 2.53 41.08
C PRO A 173 -23.77 4.01 41.42
N PRO A 174 -22.91 4.37 42.38
CA PRO A 174 -22.78 5.76 42.83
C PRO A 174 -22.43 6.69 41.67
N HIS A 175 -23.00 7.91 41.66
CA HIS A 175 -22.79 8.89 40.58
C HIS A 175 -21.32 9.30 40.35
N SER A 176 -20.42 8.98 41.29
CA SER A 176 -18.96 9.11 41.12
C SER A 176 -18.39 8.14 40.08
N ALA A 177 -19.04 7.00 39.81
CA ALA A 177 -18.63 6.02 38.80
C ALA A 177 -19.08 6.44 37.39
N TYR A 178 -20.38 6.73 37.23
CA TYR A 178 -20.99 7.02 35.93
C TYR A 178 -22.00 8.18 36.01
N PRO A 179 -22.08 9.06 34.98
CA PRO A 179 -22.95 10.21 34.98
C PRO A 179 -24.41 9.81 34.77
N SER A 180 -25.36 10.62 35.27
CA SER A 180 -26.80 10.38 35.10
C SER A 180 -27.19 10.26 33.62
N GLY A 181 -28.08 9.32 33.30
CA GLY A 181 -28.51 9.02 31.92
C GLY A 181 -27.51 8.19 31.08
N SER A 182 -26.39 7.76 31.66
CA SER A 182 -25.45 6.84 31.01
C SER A 182 -25.84 5.37 31.12
N ALA A 183 -25.31 4.53 30.25
CA ALA A 183 -25.55 3.08 30.28
C ALA A 183 -25.13 2.44 31.61
N GLY A 184 -24.04 2.90 32.23
CA GLY A 184 -23.62 2.45 33.56
C GLY A 184 -24.61 2.80 34.69
N GLN A 185 -25.48 3.79 34.49
CA GLN A 185 -26.58 4.13 35.41
C GLN A 185 -27.91 3.44 35.07
N ALA A 186 -27.99 2.76 33.92
CA ALA A 186 -29.18 2.07 33.45
C ALA A 186 -29.27 0.66 34.07
N THR A 187 -29.69 0.59 35.34
CA THR A 187 -29.72 -0.67 36.13
C THR A 187 -30.55 -1.79 35.51
N TRP A 188 -31.48 -1.46 34.60
CA TRP A 188 -32.22 -2.46 33.84
C TRP A 188 -31.32 -3.33 32.95
N ILE A 189 -30.20 -2.81 32.44
CA ILE A 189 -29.24 -3.56 31.61
C ILE A 189 -28.71 -4.78 32.38
N HIS A 190 -28.48 -4.66 33.69
CA HIS A 190 -27.98 -5.75 34.52
C HIS A 190 -29.01 -6.85 34.83
N VAL A 191 -30.29 -6.65 34.51
CA VAL A 191 -31.36 -7.63 34.76
C VAL A 191 -31.99 -8.22 33.48
N ILE A 192 -31.64 -7.73 32.29
CA ILE A 192 -32.20 -8.24 31.01
C ILE A 192 -31.93 -9.74 30.79
N HIS A 193 -30.82 -10.26 31.35
CA HIS A 193 -30.45 -11.68 31.27
C HIS A 193 -31.52 -12.62 31.84
N ALA A 194 -32.32 -12.14 32.80
CA ALA A 194 -33.35 -12.94 33.46
C ALA A 194 -34.65 -13.06 32.64
N ILE A 195 -34.75 -12.37 31.50
CA ILE A 195 -35.93 -12.34 30.66
C ILE A 195 -35.96 -13.58 29.75
N LYS A 196 -37.09 -14.29 29.79
CA LYS A 196 -37.27 -15.55 29.07
C LYS A 196 -38.04 -15.40 27.75
N THR A 197 -38.79 -14.32 27.59
CA THR A 197 -39.60 -14.03 26.42
C THR A 197 -38.75 -13.72 25.19
N ASP A 198 -39.30 -13.94 24.00
CA ASP A 198 -38.57 -13.81 22.73
C ASP A 198 -38.30 -12.33 22.37
N TRP A 199 -39.13 -11.45 22.93
CA TRP A 199 -39.00 -10.00 22.84
C TRP A 199 -38.95 -9.36 24.23
N THR A 200 -38.16 -8.30 24.31
CA THR A 200 -38.05 -7.40 25.45
C THR A 200 -38.32 -5.99 24.97
N TRP A 201 -39.33 -5.31 25.53
CA TRP A 201 -39.60 -3.92 25.23
C TRP A 201 -39.19 -3.05 26.41
N VAL A 202 -38.14 -2.26 26.25
CA VAL A 202 -37.63 -1.38 27.31
C VAL A 202 -38.19 0.02 27.09
N VAL A 203 -38.80 0.57 28.14
CA VAL A 203 -39.27 1.97 28.21
C VAL A 203 -38.43 2.68 29.27
N ASP A 204 -37.64 3.64 28.83
CA ASP A 204 -36.75 4.43 29.68
C ASP A 204 -37.54 5.43 30.54
N SER A 205 -36.90 5.98 31.56
CA SER A 205 -37.52 7.01 32.40
C SER A 205 -37.88 8.25 31.58
N GLY A 206 -39.04 8.87 31.87
CA GLY A 206 -39.53 10.05 31.13
C GLY A 206 -40.07 9.75 29.72
N SER A 207 -40.35 8.49 29.42
CA SER A 207 -40.91 8.05 28.13
C SER A 207 -42.37 7.59 28.29
N HIS A 208 -43.29 8.12 27.49
CA HIS A 208 -44.71 7.73 27.44
C HIS A 208 -45.10 7.28 26.02
N PRO A 209 -45.07 5.96 25.74
CA PRO A 209 -45.54 5.40 24.47
C PRO A 209 -47.04 5.61 24.27
N GLU A 210 -47.46 5.92 23.04
CA GLU A 210 -48.89 5.98 22.67
C GLU A 210 -49.47 4.56 22.43
N PRO A 211 -50.80 4.35 22.48
CA PRO A 211 -51.43 3.01 22.53
C PRO A 211 -51.04 2.00 21.43
N HIS A 212 -50.69 2.45 20.23
CA HIS A 212 -50.31 1.58 19.11
C HIS A 212 -48.80 1.62 18.80
N HIS A 213 -47.98 2.21 19.67
CA HIS A 213 -46.54 2.35 19.45
C HIS A 213 -45.83 1.00 19.36
N LEU A 214 -46.09 0.10 20.32
CA LEU A 214 -45.49 -1.24 20.34
C LEU A 214 -45.94 -2.09 19.14
N GLU A 215 -47.21 -1.97 18.74
CA GLU A 215 -47.78 -2.63 17.56
C GLU A 215 -47.10 -2.21 16.27
N HIS A 216 -46.84 -0.91 16.11
CA HIS A 216 -46.13 -0.37 14.95
C HIS A 216 -44.70 -0.89 14.85
N LEU A 217 -43.93 -0.80 15.94
CA LEU A 217 -42.55 -1.31 15.98
C LEU A 217 -42.51 -2.82 15.72
N TYR A 218 -43.35 -3.60 16.42
CA TYR A 218 -43.39 -5.05 16.27
C TYR A 218 -43.77 -5.47 14.85
N GLY A 219 -44.81 -4.87 14.27
CA GLY A 219 -45.29 -5.19 12.93
C GLY A 219 -44.22 -4.92 11.85
N LEU A 220 -43.58 -3.74 11.90
CA LEU A 220 -42.48 -3.43 10.98
C LEU A 220 -41.30 -4.39 11.15
N MET A 221 -40.96 -4.80 12.37
CA MET A 221 -39.89 -5.78 12.63
C MET A 221 -40.24 -7.23 12.22
N GLN A 222 -41.45 -7.51 11.72
CA GLN A 222 -41.77 -8.78 11.04
C GLN A 222 -41.62 -8.68 9.51
N THR A 223 -41.42 -7.48 8.94
CA THR A 223 -41.17 -7.30 7.51
C THR A 223 -39.76 -7.72 7.11
N GLU A 224 -39.57 -8.12 5.86
CA GLU A 224 -38.23 -8.39 5.31
C GLU A 224 -37.30 -7.16 5.42
N TYR A 225 -37.87 -5.95 5.26
CA TYR A 225 -37.16 -4.68 5.26
C TYR A 225 -36.55 -4.29 6.60
N TYR A 226 -37.24 -4.56 7.72
CA TYR A 226 -36.81 -4.08 9.05
C TYR A 226 -36.60 -5.20 10.09
N SER A 227 -36.64 -6.46 9.67
CA SER A 227 -36.43 -7.64 10.52
C SER A 227 -35.16 -7.58 11.40
N ASN A 228 -34.08 -6.97 10.90
CA ASN A 228 -32.79 -6.81 11.58
C ASN A 228 -32.40 -5.34 11.86
N ALA A 229 -33.38 -4.48 12.13
CA ALA A 229 -33.16 -3.08 12.50
C ALA A 229 -33.68 -2.77 13.91
N LEU A 230 -32.96 -1.95 14.67
CA LEU A 230 -33.49 -1.30 15.86
C LEU A 230 -34.32 -0.09 15.41
N LEU A 231 -35.64 -0.17 15.58
CA LEU A 231 -36.57 0.88 15.19
C LEU A 231 -36.92 1.81 16.35
N GLY A 232 -37.19 3.08 16.05
CA GLY A 232 -37.80 4.02 16.98
C GLY A 232 -38.25 5.32 16.31
N THR A 233 -39.08 6.10 16.99
CA THR A 233 -39.64 7.37 16.48
C THR A 233 -38.87 8.61 16.93
N HIS A 234 -38.10 8.49 18.01
CA HIS A 234 -37.19 9.52 18.50
C HIS A 234 -35.75 9.04 18.35
N ALA A 235 -34.89 9.88 17.78
CA ALA A 235 -33.53 9.53 17.44
C ALA A 235 -32.61 10.75 17.46
N SER A 236 -31.30 10.52 17.30
CA SER A 236 -30.39 11.59 16.94
C SER A 236 -29.37 11.17 15.87
N LEU A 237 -29.10 12.11 14.97
CA LEU A 237 -27.92 12.10 14.11
C LEU A 237 -26.79 12.89 14.78
N LEU A 238 -25.61 12.29 14.77
CA LEU A 238 -24.38 12.90 15.23
C LEU A 238 -23.69 13.66 14.08
N PRO A 239 -22.99 14.77 14.39
CA PRO A 239 -21.99 15.36 13.51
C PRO A 239 -21.08 14.33 12.85
N ALA A 240 -20.66 14.59 11.60
CA ALA A 240 -19.60 13.80 10.99
C ALA A 240 -18.33 13.80 11.86
N ASN A 241 -17.68 12.65 11.87
CA ASN A 241 -16.54 12.36 12.73
C ASN A 241 -15.23 12.25 11.91
N LEU A 242 -15.33 11.92 10.63
CA LEU A 242 -14.20 11.81 9.70
C LEU A 242 -13.65 13.17 9.28
N ASN A 243 -14.54 14.10 8.88
CA ASN A 243 -14.14 15.39 8.30
C ASN A 243 -14.00 16.53 9.34
N ASN A 244 -14.30 16.26 10.61
CA ASN A 244 -14.26 17.22 11.71
C ASN A 244 -15.13 18.49 11.46
N ASP A 245 -16.31 18.32 10.86
CA ASP A 245 -17.26 19.42 10.61
C ASP A 245 -17.59 20.16 11.92
N ASN A 246 -17.18 21.43 11.98
CA ASN A 246 -17.33 22.31 13.12
C ASN A 246 -18.66 23.09 13.14
N GLN A 247 -19.45 23.01 12.06
CA GLN A 247 -20.74 23.71 11.92
C GLN A 247 -21.92 22.78 12.25
N SER A 248 -21.77 21.48 12.03
CA SER A 248 -22.81 20.48 12.29
C SER A 248 -23.12 20.33 13.80
N THR A 249 -24.40 20.48 14.14
CA THR A 249 -24.94 20.23 15.48
C THR A 249 -25.69 18.90 15.52
N ILE A 250 -25.95 18.34 16.71
CA ILE A 250 -26.85 17.18 16.81
C ILE A 250 -28.23 17.55 16.28
N LEU A 251 -28.76 16.69 15.42
CA LEU A 251 -30.13 16.72 14.94
C LEU A 251 -30.91 15.70 15.75
N CYS A 252 -32.08 16.07 16.29
CA CYS A 252 -32.95 15.14 17.01
C CYS A 252 -34.27 14.98 16.26
N MET A 253 -34.72 13.74 16.06
CA MET A 253 -36.03 13.45 15.51
C MET A 253 -37.06 13.39 16.65
N PRO A 254 -38.28 13.93 16.47
CA PRO A 254 -38.85 14.38 15.20
C PRO A 254 -38.49 15.81 14.77
N GLU A 255 -37.97 16.68 15.64
CA GLU A 255 -37.69 18.11 15.34
C GLU A 255 -36.87 18.31 14.04
N ALA A 256 -35.93 17.42 13.75
CA ALA A 256 -35.08 17.49 12.57
C ALA A 256 -35.79 17.18 11.23
N PHE A 257 -37.00 16.61 11.24
CA PHE A 257 -37.80 16.41 10.03
C PHE A 257 -38.32 17.72 9.42
N ASP A 258 -38.22 18.86 10.13
CA ASP A 258 -38.48 20.18 9.54
C ASP A 258 -37.45 20.55 8.43
N ILE A 259 -36.27 19.91 8.43
CA ILE A 259 -35.16 20.14 7.48
C ILE A 259 -34.61 18.86 6.83
N LEU A 260 -35.16 17.69 7.17
CA LEU A 260 -34.82 16.37 6.62
C LEU A 260 -36.08 15.72 6.05
N PRO A 261 -35.98 14.89 5.00
CA PRO A 261 -37.17 14.24 4.45
C PRO A 261 -37.82 13.29 5.47
N GLU A 262 -39.15 13.25 5.49
CA GLU A 262 -39.96 12.37 6.35
C GLU A 262 -39.94 10.90 5.86
N LEU A 263 -38.76 10.30 5.86
CA LEU A 263 -38.48 8.93 5.45
C LEU A 263 -37.82 8.16 6.59
N THR A 264 -37.89 6.82 6.56
CA THR A 264 -37.02 6.01 7.44
C THR A 264 -35.56 6.22 7.07
N GLN A 265 -34.69 6.48 8.04
CA GLN A 265 -33.29 6.81 7.77
C GLN A 265 -32.36 6.24 8.85
N PRO A 266 -31.10 5.92 8.52
CA PRO A 266 -30.14 5.43 9.51
C PRO A 266 -29.79 6.56 10.48
N VAL A 267 -29.59 6.21 11.75
CA VAL A 267 -29.32 7.15 12.84
C VAL A 267 -28.32 6.57 13.84
N ASP A 268 -27.61 7.45 14.55
CA ASP A 268 -26.55 7.03 15.46
C ASP A 268 -27.08 6.57 16.83
N MET A 269 -28.28 7.02 17.21
CA MET A 269 -28.97 6.56 18.41
C MET A 269 -30.51 6.64 18.31
N ILE A 270 -31.19 5.65 18.86
CA ILE A 270 -32.65 5.64 19.13
C ILE A 270 -32.89 5.97 20.62
N HIS A 271 -33.92 6.76 20.93
CA HIS A 271 -34.21 7.25 22.29
C HIS A 271 -35.50 6.70 22.89
N GLY A 272 -35.52 6.63 24.23
CA GLY A 272 -36.73 6.51 25.06
C GLY A 272 -37.38 5.14 25.12
N ALA A 273 -37.56 4.46 24.00
CA ALA A 273 -38.10 3.10 23.97
C ALA A 273 -37.39 2.21 22.94
N TRP A 274 -37.12 0.96 23.31
CA TRP A 274 -36.40 -0.01 22.48
C TRP A 274 -37.09 -1.37 22.50
N LEU A 275 -37.55 -1.83 21.33
CA LEU A 275 -38.02 -3.21 21.15
C LEU A 275 -36.83 -4.09 20.72
N LEU A 276 -36.48 -5.06 21.55
CA LEU A 276 -35.27 -5.86 21.44
C LEU A 276 -35.62 -7.35 21.29
N ARG A 277 -34.99 -8.03 20.32
CA ARG A 277 -35.02 -9.50 20.25
C ARG A 277 -34.17 -10.10 21.37
N LYS A 278 -34.57 -11.26 21.90
CA LYS A 278 -33.81 -12.01 22.91
C LYS A 278 -32.35 -12.28 22.51
N SER A 279 -32.09 -12.56 21.24
CA SER A 279 -30.75 -12.77 20.68
C SER A 279 -29.86 -11.53 20.75
N TRP A 280 -30.44 -10.33 20.85
CA TRP A 280 -29.71 -9.06 20.91
C TRP A 280 -29.29 -8.69 22.34
N LEU A 281 -29.92 -9.26 23.37
CA LEU A 281 -29.68 -8.85 24.77
C LEU A 281 -28.23 -9.09 25.21
N ALA A 282 -27.58 -10.14 24.70
CA ALA A 282 -26.17 -10.42 24.99
C ALA A 282 -25.25 -9.28 24.51
N ALA A 283 -25.51 -8.69 23.34
CA ALA A 283 -24.72 -7.60 22.76
C ALA A 283 -24.65 -6.37 23.68
N LEU A 284 -25.71 -6.10 24.46
CA LEU A 284 -25.77 -4.97 25.38
C LEU A 284 -24.91 -5.14 26.65
N THR A 285 -24.26 -6.30 26.82
CA THR A 285 -23.52 -6.65 28.06
C THR A 285 -22.09 -7.14 27.81
N ILE A 286 -21.59 -7.02 26.58
CA ILE A 286 -20.21 -7.36 26.23
C ILE A 286 -19.25 -6.21 26.54
N ASP A 287 -19.65 -4.95 26.28
CA ASP A 287 -18.75 -3.80 26.43
C ASP A 287 -18.78 -3.22 27.84
N THR A 288 -17.84 -3.67 28.67
CA THR A 288 -17.69 -3.22 30.06
C THR A 288 -16.77 -2.00 30.21
N ARG A 289 -16.28 -1.40 29.11
CA ARG A 289 -15.32 -0.28 29.16
C ARG A 289 -15.96 0.95 29.83
N SER A 290 -15.20 1.60 30.71
CA SER A 290 -15.65 2.79 31.43
C SER A 290 -16.16 3.90 30.50
N HIS A 291 -15.52 4.08 29.33
CA HIS A 291 -15.93 5.08 28.34
C HIS A 291 -17.23 4.69 27.61
N ALA A 292 -17.44 3.40 27.31
CA ALA A 292 -18.68 2.91 26.73
C ALA A 292 -19.85 3.04 27.72
N LEU A 293 -19.67 2.54 28.96
CA LEU A 293 -20.67 2.64 30.01
C LEU A 293 -20.95 4.08 30.46
N GLY A 294 -19.98 4.99 30.34
CA GLY A 294 -20.15 6.43 30.61
C GLY A 294 -20.87 7.22 29.50
N SER A 295 -21.11 6.62 28.34
CA SER A 295 -21.90 7.21 27.25
C SER A 295 -23.41 7.10 27.51
N PRO A 296 -24.28 7.91 26.88
CA PRO A 296 -25.73 7.83 27.08
C PRO A 296 -26.27 6.46 26.69
N VAL A 297 -27.29 6.00 27.43
CA VAL A 297 -27.93 4.69 27.22
C VAL A 297 -28.38 4.47 25.76
N ALA A 298 -28.98 5.49 25.12
CA ALA A 298 -29.41 5.47 23.72
C ALA A 298 -28.28 5.18 22.71
N TYR A 299 -27.13 5.84 22.91
CA TYR A 299 -25.93 5.65 22.08
C TYR A 299 -25.28 4.30 22.34
N TYR A 300 -25.10 3.93 23.62
CA TYR A 300 -24.54 2.65 24.02
C TYR A 300 -25.33 1.47 23.44
N ILE A 301 -26.67 1.49 23.50
CA ILE A 301 -27.53 0.46 22.90
C ILE A 301 -27.28 0.38 21.39
N SER A 302 -27.44 1.51 20.69
CA SER A 302 -27.36 1.56 19.23
C SER A 302 -25.99 1.11 18.70
N GLN A 303 -24.91 1.54 19.35
CA GLN A 303 -23.55 1.13 19.01
C GLN A 303 -23.25 -0.33 19.38
N SER A 304 -23.72 -0.81 20.54
CA SER A 304 -23.51 -2.20 20.95
C SER A 304 -24.25 -3.18 20.03
N LEU A 305 -25.47 -2.83 19.61
CA LEU A 305 -26.24 -3.62 18.65
C LEU A 305 -25.61 -3.58 17.25
N SER A 306 -25.14 -2.42 16.79
CA SER A 306 -24.40 -2.28 15.52
C SER A 306 -23.10 -3.11 15.53
N TYR A 307 -22.31 -3.03 16.60
CA TYR A 307 -20.99 -3.64 16.70
C TYR A 307 -21.00 -5.14 17.03
N TYR A 308 -21.81 -5.59 18.00
CA TYR A 308 -21.82 -6.97 18.46
C TYR A 308 -22.92 -7.84 17.82
N ALA A 309 -23.97 -7.24 17.26
CA ALA A 309 -25.10 -7.96 16.64
C ALA A 309 -25.36 -7.62 15.16
N ALA A 310 -24.60 -6.68 14.56
CA ALA A 310 -24.83 -6.19 13.19
C ALA A 310 -26.27 -5.68 12.95
N VAL A 311 -26.87 -5.06 13.96
CA VAL A 311 -28.24 -4.49 13.93
C VAL A 311 -28.16 -2.98 13.75
N SER A 312 -28.83 -2.47 12.73
CA SER A 312 -28.80 -1.05 12.35
C SER A 312 -29.86 -0.24 13.09
N SER A 313 -29.52 0.92 13.63
CA SER A 313 -30.49 1.87 14.18
C SER A 313 -31.15 2.69 13.07
N ILE A 314 -32.47 2.59 12.94
CA ILE A 314 -33.28 3.27 11.91
C ILE A 314 -34.40 4.06 12.60
N VAL A 315 -34.48 5.37 12.32
CA VAL A 315 -35.61 6.19 12.79
C VAL A 315 -36.79 6.08 11.84
N LEU A 316 -38.00 6.13 12.39
CA LEU A 316 -39.27 6.20 11.66
C LEU A 316 -39.75 7.66 11.54
N PRO A 317 -40.39 8.05 10.42
CA PRO A 317 -40.97 9.39 10.25
C PRO A 317 -42.13 9.65 11.22
N SER A 318 -42.49 10.92 11.39
CA SER A 318 -43.55 11.35 12.33
C SER A 318 -44.88 10.62 12.08
N LEU A 319 -45.34 9.84 13.06
CA LEU A 319 -46.50 8.95 12.92
C LEU A 319 -47.83 9.65 13.25
N PRO A 320 -48.98 9.12 12.80
CA PRO A 320 -50.29 9.60 13.23
C PRO A 320 -50.48 9.50 14.75
N THR A 321 -51.37 10.33 15.30
CA THR A 321 -51.73 10.30 16.73
C THR A 321 -52.20 8.91 17.16
N GLY A 322 -51.59 8.38 18.21
CA GLY A 322 -51.83 7.03 18.73
C GLY A 322 -50.66 6.07 18.56
N TYR A 323 -49.69 6.38 17.69
CA TYR A 323 -48.56 5.51 17.32
C TYR A 323 -47.19 6.05 17.77
N GLY A 324 -47.14 7.28 18.27
CA GLY A 324 -45.92 7.98 18.65
C GLY A 324 -45.32 7.53 19.98
N LEU A 325 -44.22 8.20 20.33
CA LEU A 325 -43.61 8.17 21.65
C LEU A 325 -43.55 9.62 22.12
N ARG A 326 -44.05 9.93 23.32
CA ARG A 326 -43.76 11.22 23.96
C ARG A 326 -42.53 11.07 24.85
N LEU A 327 -41.58 11.98 24.70
CA LEU A 327 -40.34 12.01 25.46
C LEU A 327 -40.27 13.31 26.27
N ASP A 328 -40.02 13.22 27.58
CA ASP A 328 -39.94 14.41 28.44
C ASP A 328 -38.65 15.21 28.19
N SER A 329 -37.56 14.55 27.78
CA SER A 329 -36.27 15.18 27.48
C SER A 329 -36.26 15.87 26.11
N LYS A 330 -35.73 17.11 26.06
CA LYS A 330 -35.73 17.94 24.83
C LYS A 330 -34.41 17.86 24.06
N CYS A 331 -34.43 18.10 22.74
CA CYS A 331 -33.19 18.08 21.93
C CYS A 331 -32.10 19.04 22.46
N GLY A 332 -32.51 20.19 23.02
CA GLY A 332 -31.59 21.14 23.66
C GLY A 332 -30.81 20.56 24.85
N GLU A 333 -31.34 19.55 25.54
CA GLU A 333 -30.67 18.86 26.65
C GLU A 333 -29.68 17.82 26.11
N ILE A 334 -30.06 17.07 25.07
CA ILE A 334 -29.18 16.14 24.36
C ILE A 334 -27.97 16.89 23.78
N ARG A 335 -28.19 18.03 23.13
CA ARG A 335 -27.13 18.93 22.63
C ARG A 335 -26.18 19.41 23.74
N LYS A 336 -26.72 19.83 24.90
CA LYS A 336 -25.90 20.22 26.06
C LYS A 336 -25.11 19.03 26.63
N ALA A 337 -25.72 17.85 26.73
CA ALA A 337 -25.07 16.64 27.23
C ALA A 337 -23.91 16.21 26.32
N TYR A 338 -24.09 16.25 24.99
CA TYR A 338 -23.04 15.99 24.02
C TYR A 338 -21.84 16.94 24.14
N SER A 339 -22.11 18.25 24.19
CA SER A 339 -21.06 19.27 24.28
C SER A 339 -20.32 19.29 25.62
N ASN A 340 -20.91 18.78 26.69
CA ASN A 340 -20.34 18.86 28.05
C ASN A 340 -19.78 17.53 28.60
N ASN A 341 -20.30 16.37 28.17
CA ASN A 341 -19.89 15.08 28.72
C ASN A 341 -18.49 14.67 28.21
N LYS A 342 -17.57 14.39 29.13
CA LYS A 342 -16.20 13.94 28.84
C LYS A 342 -16.15 12.63 28.03
N TYR A 343 -17.10 11.71 28.25
CA TYR A 343 -17.12 10.41 27.57
C TYR A 343 -17.52 10.58 26.09
N TRP A 344 -18.49 11.46 25.80
CA TRP A 344 -18.84 11.85 24.43
C TRP A 344 -17.63 12.39 23.65
N LYS A 345 -16.89 13.35 24.26
CA LYS A 345 -15.68 13.91 23.66
C LYS A 345 -14.61 12.86 23.40
N SER A 346 -14.42 11.94 24.35
CA SER A 346 -13.47 10.83 24.22
C SER A 346 -13.82 9.88 23.07
N ILE A 347 -15.10 9.51 22.92
CA ILE A 347 -15.57 8.60 21.87
C ILE A 347 -15.46 9.27 20.49
N ARG A 348 -15.83 10.56 20.39
CA ARG A 348 -15.64 11.34 19.15
C ARG A 348 -14.17 11.42 18.77
N ALA A 349 -13.30 11.82 19.70
CA ALA A 349 -11.86 11.96 19.48
C ALA A 349 -11.17 10.65 19.03
N ALA A 350 -11.71 9.48 19.42
CA ALA A 350 -11.21 8.19 18.97
C ALA A 350 -11.51 7.88 17.49
N ARG A 351 -12.51 8.52 16.86
CA ARG A 351 -12.89 8.31 15.45
C ARG A 351 -13.09 6.84 15.02
N THR A 352 -13.36 5.96 15.97
CA THR A 352 -13.48 4.50 15.75
C THR A 352 -14.80 4.09 15.13
N ASN A 353 -15.86 4.82 15.49
CA ASN A 353 -17.23 4.56 15.09
C ASN A 353 -17.62 5.71 14.14
N PRO A 354 -17.65 5.49 12.82
CA PRO A 354 -18.20 6.45 11.88
C PRO A 354 -19.69 6.68 12.16
N THR A 355 -20.18 7.89 11.90
CA THR A 355 -21.59 8.24 12.07
C THR A 355 -22.40 7.98 10.80
N ALA A 356 -23.73 7.98 10.91
CA ALA A 356 -24.60 7.91 9.74
C ALA A 356 -24.30 9.05 8.74
N LEU A 357 -23.93 10.25 9.22
CA LEU A 357 -23.52 11.36 8.37
C LEU A 357 -22.16 11.12 7.66
N ASP A 358 -21.21 10.44 8.29
CA ASP A 358 -19.95 10.02 7.64
C ASP A 358 -20.24 9.08 6.45
N HIS A 359 -21.15 8.11 6.61
CA HIS A 359 -21.58 7.22 5.54
C HIS A 359 -22.16 7.98 4.33
N ARG A 360 -22.99 9.00 4.58
CA ARG A 360 -23.55 9.85 3.51
C ARG A 360 -22.46 10.64 2.80
N GLN A 361 -21.59 11.31 3.54
CA GLN A 361 -20.51 12.14 2.97
C GLN A 361 -19.55 11.32 2.09
N VAL A 362 -19.11 10.15 2.56
CA VAL A 362 -18.20 9.30 1.78
C VAL A 362 -18.90 8.75 0.53
N THR A 363 -20.20 8.48 0.58
CA THR A 363 -20.97 8.07 -0.62
C THR A 363 -21.21 9.21 -1.61
N ALA A 364 -21.23 10.47 -1.14
CA ALA A 364 -21.29 11.65 -1.99
C ALA A 364 -19.94 11.93 -2.69
N LEU A 365 -18.84 11.87 -1.93
CA LEU A 365 -17.49 12.19 -2.41
C LEU A 365 -16.83 11.09 -3.24
N GLU A 366 -16.99 9.82 -2.85
CA GLU A 366 -16.16 8.69 -3.30
C GLU A 366 -14.63 8.97 -3.25
N PRO A 367 -14.08 9.37 -2.08
CA PRO A 367 -12.68 9.70 -1.94
C PRO A 367 -11.80 8.46 -2.16
N GLU A 368 -10.73 8.59 -2.93
CA GLU A 368 -9.69 7.55 -2.99
C GLU A 368 -8.86 7.57 -1.70
N THR A 369 -9.19 6.70 -0.74
CA THR A 369 -8.50 6.68 0.57
C THR A 369 -7.41 5.60 0.66
N VAL A 370 -6.36 5.92 1.43
CA VAL A 370 -5.31 5.00 1.87
C VAL A 370 -5.38 4.90 3.40
N LEU A 371 -5.38 3.67 3.92
CA LEU A 371 -5.51 3.40 5.36
C LEU A 371 -4.27 2.68 5.89
N PHE A 372 -3.46 3.37 6.69
CA PHE A 372 -2.38 2.75 7.45
C PHE A 372 -2.94 2.02 8.67
N VAL A 373 -2.37 0.87 9.01
CA VAL A 373 -2.63 0.15 10.27
C VAL A 373 -1.33 0.12 11.07
N VAL A 374 -1.35 0.71 12.27
CA VAL A 374 -0.17 0.97 13.08
C VAL A 374 -0.34 0.34 14.46
N ASP A 375 0.44 -0.71 14.73
CA ASP A 375 0.43 -1.44 16.01
C ASP A 375 1.64 -1.08 16.89
N GLY A 376 1.41 -0.19 17.85
CA GLY A 376 2.40 0.23 18.84
C GLY A 376 3.36 1.34 18.39
N PRO A 377 4.14 1.89 19.35
CA PRO A 377 4.95 3.10 19.13
C PRO A 377 6.10 2.89 18.14
N ASP A 378 6.73 1.70 18.12
CA ASP A 378 7.82 1.39 17.19
C ASP A 378 7.37 1.47 15.73
N GLN A 379 6.14 1.01 15.44
CA GLN A 379 5.53 1.11 14.12
C GLN A 379 5.20 2.55 13.76
N ALA A 380 4.69 3.34 14.72
CA ALA A 380 4.42 4.77 14.51
C ALA A 380 5.70 5.54 14.17
N VAL A 381 6.80 5.28 14.89
CA VAL A 381 8.12 5.89 14.63
C VAL A 381 8.63 5.50 13.24
N ALA A 382 8.52 4.22 12.85
CA ALA A 382 8.96 3.76 11.53
C ALA A 382 8.15 4.38 10.39
N PHE A 383 6.82 4.47 10.53
CA PHE A 383 5.94 5.07 9.53
C PHE A 383 5.95 6.60 9.49
N HIS A 384 6.36 7.27 10.57
CA HIS A 384 6.22 8.72 10.76
C HIS A 384 6.62 9.55 9.53
N GLN A 385 7.84 9.34 9.02
CA GLN A 385 8.35 10.11 7.88
C GLN A 385 7.60 9.82 6.56
N LEU A 386 7.05 8.61 6.39
CA LEU A 386 6.25 8.24 5.22
C LEU A 386 4.85 8.88 5.31
N LEU A 387 4.20 8.84 6.48
CA LEU A 387 2.88 9.44 6.69
C LEU A 387 2.87 10.94 6.35
N CYS A 388 3.90 11.66 6.78
CA CYS A 388 4.05 13.10 6.55
C CYS A 388 4.54 13.47 5.13
N GLY A 389 4.78 12.48 4.27
CA GLY A 389 5.18 12.72 2.87
C GLY A 389 4.01 12.87 1.90
N PHE A 390 2.79 12.45 2.27
CA PHE A 390 1.64 12.41 1.36
C PHE A 390 1.10 13.82 1.07
N ASN A 391 0.75 14.06 -0.20
CA ASN A 391 0.15 15.32 -0.66
C ASN A 391 -1.38 15.29 -0.70
N TYR A 392 -2.00 14.20 -0.24
CA TYR A 392 -3.45 14.03 -0.06
C TYR A 392 -3.75 13.48 1.33
N THR A 393 -5.02 13.58 1.75
CA THR A 393 -5.44 13.10 3.08
C THR A 393 -5.35 11.57 3.17
N ILE A 394 -4.64 11.07 4.19
CA ILE A 394 -4.52 9.65 4.52
C ILE A 394 -5.13 9.35 5.88
N HIS A 395 -5.51 8.08 6.08
CA HIS A 395 -6.08 7.60 7.34
C HIS A 395 -5.09 6.67 8.06
N VAL A 396 -5.08 6.70 9.40
CA VAL A 396 -4.25 5.85 10.24
C VAL A 396 -5.10 5.21 11.33
N ALA A 397 -5.33 3.90 11.26
CA ALA A 397 -5.89 3.11 12.35
C ALA A 397 -4.77 2.69 13.31
N VAL A 398 -4.75 3.28 14.52
CA VAL A 398 -3.89 2.84 15.62
C VAL A 398 -4.60 1.83 16.50
N THR A 399 -3.82 0.93 17.06
CA THR A 399 -4.32 -0.31 17.65
C THR A 399 -4.86 -0.17 19.09
N GLY A 400 -4.41 0.84 19.84
CA GLY A 400 -5.01 1.26 21.11
C GLY A 400 -4.00 1.47 22.23
N GLN A 401 -4.40 2.24 23.26
CA GLN A 401 -3.51 2.69 24.33
C GLN A 401 -2.80 1.54 25.07
N LEU A 402 -3.49 0.41 25.31
CA LEU A 402 -2.90 -0.70 26.06
C LEU A 402 -1.76 -1.39 25.30
N ARG A 403 -1.75 -1.34 23.96
CA ARG A 403 -0.63 -1.79 23.13
C ARG A 403 0.43 -0.69 22.88
N GLY A 404 0.43 0.34 23.73
CA GLY A 404 1.47 1.37 23.80
C GLY A 404 1.26 2.58 22.89
N LEU A 405 0.17 2.63 22.10
CA LEU A 405 -0.12 3.75 21.20
C LEU A 405 -1.61 4.07 21.16
N SER A 406 -2.02 5.13 21.88
CA SER A 406 -3.35 5.72 21.72
C SER A 406 -3.41 6.65 20.51
N GLY A 407 -4.61 6.87 19.98
CA GLY A 407 -4.84 7.80 18.88
C GLY A 407 -4.49 9.23 19.26
N LYS A 408 -4.68 9.61 20.53
CA LYS A 408 -4.19 10.90 21.03
C LYS A 408 -2.65 10.98 21.04
N ALA A 409 -1.94 9.95 21.49
CA ALA A 409 -0.47 9.96 21.46
C ALA A 409 0.07 10.04 20.02
N MET A 410 -0.60 9.38 19.07
CA MET A 410 -0.28 9.49 17.64
C MET A 410 -0.57 10.90 17.10
N GLN A 411 -1.74 11.46 17.40
CA GLN A 411 -2.15 12.81 16.99
C GLN A 411 -1.19 13.88 17.55
N ASP A 412 -0.89 13.84 18.86
CA ASP A 412 0.02 14.77 19.53
C ASP A 412 1.44 14.69 18.89
N ALA A 413 1.88 13.50 18.43
CA ALA A 413 3.18 13.32 17.75
C ALA A 413 3.21 13.85 16.30
N LEU A 414 2.11 13.71 15.56
CA LEU A 414 1.94 14.30 14.23
C LEU A 414 1.90 15.84 14.32
N GLU A 415 1.18 16.39 15.30
CA GLU A 415 1.11 17.84 15.54
C GLU A 415 2.47 18.42 15.96
N ALA A 416 3.22 17.74 16.83
CA ALA A 416 4.56 18.16 17.27
C ALA A 416 5.62 18.26 16.15
N THR A 417 5.31 17.72 14.97
CA THR A 417 6.19 17.70 13.79
C THR A 417 5.60 18.47 12.59
N ASN A 418 4.49 19.19 12.77
CA ASN A 418 3.71 19.85 11.72
C ASN A 418 3.24 18.91 10.60
N CYS A 419 2.98 17.64 10.93
CA CYS A 419 2.50 16.63 10.00
C CYS A 419 0.98 16.78 9.81
N THR A 420 0.58 17.42 8.71
CA THR A 420 -0.84 17.64 8.34
C THR A 420 -1.35 16.57 7.38
N GLY A 421 -2.66 16.56 7.08
CA GLY A 421 -3.25 15.61 6.13
C GLY A 421 -3.44 14.17 6.65
N VAL A 422 -3.24 13.92 7.95
CA VAL A 422 -3.37 12.59 8.56
C VAL A 422 -4.59 12.54 9.49
N ILE A 423 -5.52 11.62 9.23
CA ILE A 423 -6.70 11.37 10.07
C ILE A 423 -6.46 10.11 10.91
N VAL A 424 -6.27 10.28 12.22
CA VAL A 424 -6.07 9.16 13.16
C VAL A 424 -7.41 8.58 13.62
N HIS A 425 -7.48 7.25 13.68
CA HIS A 425 -8.55 6.44 14.27
C HIS A 425 -7.94 5.56 15.37
N ASP A 426 -8.41 5.70 16.61
CA ASP A 426 -8.06 4.85 17.73
C ASP A 426 -8.99 3.64 17.79
N LEU A 427 -8.47 2.43 17.57
CA LEU A 427 -9.24 1.20 17.70
C LEU A 427 -9.56 0.86 19.17
N ASP A 428 -8.93 1.50 20.16
CA ASP A 428 -9.18 1.33 21.60
C ASP A 428 -9.39 -0.14 22.01
N THR A 429 -8.48 -1.01 21.56
CA THR A 429 -8.55 -2.43 21.92
C THR A 429 -8.03 -2.67 23.33
N VAL A 430 -8.73 -3.53 24.08
CA VAL A 430 -8.54 -3.68 25.53
C VAL A 430 -7.69 -4.88 25.94
N ASP A 431 -7.27 -5.72 25.00
CA ASP A 431 -6.41 -6.88 25.27
C ASP A 431 -4.94 -6.59 24.98
N LEU A 432 -4.08 -6.98 25.92
CA LEU A 432 -2.62 -6.95 25.78
C LEU A 432 -2.09 -8.13 24.96
N ASP A 433 -2.82 -9.25 24.95
CA ASP A 433 -2.49 -10.41 24.13
C ASP A 433 -2.91 -10.17 22.67
N GLU A 434 -1.96 -10.32 21.75
CA GLU A 434 -2.15 -10.01 20.33
C GLU A 434 -3.24 -10.88 19.68
N TRP A 435 -3.34 -12.16 20.09
CA TRP A 435 -4.32 -13.11 19.55
C TRP A 435 -5.72 -12.86 20.08
N ALA A 436 -5.87 -12.47 21.36
CA ALA A 436 -7.13 -12.03 21.93
C ALA A 436 -7.59 -10.67 21.37
N ALA A 437 -6.66 -9.74 21.14
CA ALA A 437 -6.95 -8.43 20.58
C ALA A 437 -7.34 -8.47 19.08
N ALA A 438 -6.77 -9.42 18.31
CA ALA A 438 -6.98 -9.51 16.87
C ALA A 438 -8.46 -9.58 16.43
N PRO A 439 -9.34 -10.41 17.00
CA PRO A 439 -10.79 -10.39 16.72
C PRO A 439 -11.49 -9.04 16.96
N MET A 440 -11.06 -8.27 17.97
CA MET A 440 -11.61 -6.94 18.24
C MET A 440 -11.10 -5.91 17.24
N SER A 441 -9.79 -5.92 16.95
CA SER A 441 -9.20 -5.12 15.88
C SER A 441 -9.89 -5.40 14.54
N ALA A 442 -10.19 -6.66 14.22
CA ALA A 442 -10.84 -7.04 12.97
C ALA A 442 -12.20 -6.37 12.79
N ARG A 443 -13.06 -6.39 13.81
CA ARG A 443 -14.40 -5.78 13.73
C ARG A 443 -14.35 -4.26 13.61
N ARG A 444 -13.51 -3.58 14.39
CA ARG A 444 -13.37 -2.12 14.33
C ARG A 444 -12.72 -1.65 13.03
N LEU A 445 -11.67 -2.33 12.59
CA LEU A 445 -11.02 -2.08 11.30
C LEU A 445 -12.01 -2.32 10.16
N ALA A 446 -12.84 -3.37 10.22
CA ALA A 446 -13.88 -3.63 9.23
C ALA A 446 -14.94 -2.51 9.17
N GLN A 447 -15.38 -1.96 10.31
CA GLN A 447 -16.31 -0.82 10.32
C GLN A 447 -15.72 0.43 9.65
N ILE A 448 -14.47 0.79 10.00
CA ILE A 448 -13.77 1.93 9.39
C ILE A 448 -13.55 1.69 7.89
N THR A 449 -13.10 0.49 7.52
CA THR A 449 -12.87 0.09 6.11
C THR A 449 -14.17 0.09 5.30
N HIS A 450 -15.30 -0.32 5.90
CA HIS A 450 -16.60 -0.30 5.23
C HIS A 450 -17.05 1.12 4.84
N VAL A 451 -16.75 2.11 5.69
CA VAL A 451 -17.09 3.51 5.44
C VAL A 451 -16.07 4.16 4.51
N LEU A 452 -14.78 4.13 4.85
CA LEU A 452 -13.71 4.78 4.09
C LEU A 452 -13.51 4.19 2.68
N ARG A 453 -13.86 2.91 2.49
CA ARG A 453 -13.64 2.14 1.25
C ARG A 453 -12.22 2.31 0.67
N PRO A 454 -11.16 2.09 1.48
CA PRO A 454 -9.80 2.36 1.04
C PRO A 454 -9.40 1.48 -0.13
N ARG A 455 -8.69 2.09 -1.09
CA ARG A 455 -8.04 1.38 -2.20
C ARG A 455 -6.97 0.45 -1.68
N VAL A 456 -6.23 0.92 -0.67
CA VAL A 456 -5.05 0.27 -0.12
C VAL A 456 -5.02 0.39 1.40
N LEU A 457 -4.73 -0.74 2.06
CA LEU A 457 -4.30 -0.79 3.44
C LEU A 457 -2.77 -0.97 3.49
N ILE A 458 -2.07 -0.16 4.29
CA ILE A 458 -0.61 -0.23 4.44
C ILE A 458 -0.28 -0.64 5.88
N GLN A 459 0.57 -1.64 6.06
CA GLN A 459 0.97 -2.17 7.36
C GLN A 459 2.46 -2.53 7.40
N ILE A 460 3.03 -2.64 8.60
CA ILE A 460 4.37 -3.24 8.73
C ILE A 460 4.26 -4.75 8.48
N GLN A 461 5.12 -5.27 7.61
CA GLN A 461 5.16 -6.69 7.29
C GLN A 461 5.81 -7.46 8.44
N LYS A 462 5.01 -8.27 9.14
CA LYS A 462 5.46 -9.13 10.24
C LYS A 462 4.58 -10.38 10.27
N HIS A 463 5.12 -11.51 10.72
CA HIS A 463 4.28 -12.64 11.12
C HIS A 463 3.58 -12.29 12.44
N SER A 464 2.33 -11.86 12.35
CA SER A 464 1.49 -11.42 13.46
C SER A 464 0.03 -11.81 13.21
N ALA A 465 -0.78 -11.96 14.26
CA ALA A 465 -2.21 -12.21 14.16
C ALA A 465 -2.95 -11.01 13.53
N LEU A 466 -2.45 -9.80 13.76
CA LEU A 466 -3.00 -8.55 13.21
C LEU A 466 -2.78 -8.45 11.71
N ASN A 467 -1.61 -8.88 11.21
CA ASN A 467 -1.33 -8.87 9.76
C ASN A 467 -2.35 -9.74 9.01
N GLY A 468 -2.68 -10.93 9.54
CA GLY A 468 -3.73 -11.79 9.00
C GLY A 468 -5.13 -11.18 9.11
N VAL A 469 -5.42 -10.44 10.18
CA VAL A 469 -6.67 -9.67 10.32
C VAL A 469 -6.79 -8.56 9.25
N VAL A 470 -5.72 -7.80 9.01
CA VAL A 470 -5.69 -6.75 7.99
C VAL A 470 -5.92 -7.35 6.61
N GLU A 471 -5.31 -8.49 6.30
CA GLU A 471 -5.53 -9.23 5.05
C GLU A 471 -6.99 -9.67 4.88
N ILE A 472 -7.60 -10.26 5.91
CA ILE A 472 -9.01 -10.68 5.88
C ILE A 472 -9.95 -9.48 5.69
N VAL A 473 -9.73 -8.38 6.41
CA VAL A 473 -10.55 -7.17 6.32
C VAL A 473 -10.41 -6.52 4.93
N ALA A 474 -9.20 -6.44 4.40
CA ALA A 474 -8.93 -5.90 3.06
C ALA A 474 -9.60 -6.75 1.97
N GLN A 475 -9.46 -8.08 2.02
CA GLN A 475 -10.12 -9.01 1.10
C GLN A 475 -11.65 -8.84 1.13
N THR A 476 -12.24 -8.76 2.33
CA THR A 476 -13.70 -8.58 2.53
C THR A 476 -14.23 -7.26 1.92
N HIS A 477 -13.38 -6.24 1.82
CA HIS A 477 -13.73 -4.92 1.28
C HIS A 477 -13.12 -4.63 -0.11
N ASN A 478 -12.54 -5.63 -0.77
CA ASN A 478 -11.83 -5.51 -2.05
C ASN A 478 -10.69 -4.47 -2.08
N ALA A 479 -10.07 -4.21 -0.92
CA ALA A 479 -8.89 -3.37 -0.81
C ALA A 479 -7.60 -4.20 -1.00
N LYS A 480 -6.49 -3.55 -1.42
CA LYS A 480 -5.17 -4.21 -1.51
C LYS A 480 -4.36 -3.98 -0.25
N VAL A 481 -3.50 -4.93 0.12
CA VAL A 481 -2.59 -4.79 1.26
C VAL A 481 -1.18 -4.54 0.75
N ILE A 482 -0.50 -3.53 1.28
CA ILE A 482 0.95 -3.33 1.14
C ILE A 482 1.58 -3.61 2.50
N GLY A 483 2.43 -4.62 2.57
CA GLY A 483 3.28 -4.90 3.74
C GLY A 483 4.68 -4.35 3.51
N LEU A 484 5.14 -3.41 4.34
CA LEU A 484 6.51 -2.89 4.30
C LEU A 484 7.32 -3.39 5.51
N PRO A 485 8.50 -4.00 5.35
CA PRO A 485 9.41 -4.26 6.46
C PRO A 485 9.81 -2.94 7.15
N ALA A 486 9.87 -2.92 8.48
CA ALA A 486 10.10 -1.68 9.23
C ALA A 486 11.45 -1.02 8.89
N GLU A 487 12.47 -1.83 8.62
CA GLU A 487 13.81 -1.43 8.17
C GLU A 487 13.84 -0.82 6.75
N ASP A 488 12.85 -1.15 5.92
CA ASP A 488 12.73 -0.74 4.52
C ASP A 488 11.84 0.51 4.34
N ILE A 489 11.03 0.91 5.32
CA ILE A 489 10.13 2.09 5.20
C ILE A 489 10.90 3.37 4.85
N ARG A 490 12.09 3.58 5.44
CA ARG A 490 12.97 4.72 5.11
C ARG A 490 13.48 4.71 3.65
N HIS A 491 13.35 3.57 2.96
CA HIS A 491 13.67 3.35 1.54
C HIS A 491 12.43 3.29 0.65
N ALA A 492 11.24 3.43 1.26
CA ALA A 492 9.93 3.47 0.61
C ALA A 492 9.25 4.85 0.71
N LEU A 493 9.95 5.91 1.15
CA LEU A 493 9.37 7.25 1.31
C LEU A 493 8.75 7.82 0.02
N TRP A 494 9.21 7.34 -1.13
CA TRP A 494 8.66 7.67 -2.46
C TRP A 494 7.23 7.15 -2.70
N VAL A 495 6.74 6.22 -1.88
CA VAL A 495 5.34 5.74 -1.91
C VAL A 495 4.35 6.90 -1.79
N ALA A 496 4.72 7.97 -1.09
CA ALA A 496 3.88 9.15 -0.90
C ALA A 496 3.69 10.04 -2.15
N ASP A 497 4.51 9.86 -3.19
CA ASP A 497 4.36 10.53 -4.51
C ASP A 497 3.40 9.76 -5.46
N LEU A 498 2.84 8.63 -5.01
CA LEU A 498 1.92 7.81 -5.79
C LEU A 498 0.46 8.02 -5.37
N SER A 499 -0.43 8.10 -6.36
CA SER A 499 -1.88 8.14 -6.12
C SER A 499 -2.38 6.79 -5.58
N PRO A 500 -3.52 6.77 -4.86
CA PRO A 500 -4.09 5.52 -4.34
C PRO A 500 -4.38 4.49 -5.44
N SER A 501 -4.81 4.95 -6.62
CA SER A 501 -5.00 4.15 -7.83
C SER A 501 -3.72 3.45 -8.33
N ILE A 502 -2.55 4.09 -8.23
CA ILE A 502 -1.25 3.47 -8.54
C ILE A 502 -0.85 2.48 -7.45
N LEU A 503 -1.06 2.84 -6.17
CA LEU A 503 -0.75 1.97 -5.03
C LEU A 503 -1.59 0.68 -5.05
N GLU A 504 -2.80 0.70 -5.60
CA GLU A 504 -3.62 -0.50 -5.84
C GLU A 504 -2.91 -1.53 -6.76
N GLN A 505 -1.92 -1.10 -7.56
CA GLN A 505 -1.15 -1.96 -8.46
C GLN A 505 0.14 -2.52 -7.83
N TRP A 506 0.46 -2.19 -6.57
CA TRP A 506 1.73 -2.55 -5.89
C TRP A 506 2.10 -4.03 -5.99
N ASN A 507 1.12 -4.92 -5.85
CA ASN A 507 1.30 -6.38 -5.86
C ASN A 507 1.16 -7.02 -7.25
N LYS A 508 0.86 -6.25 -8.30
CA LYS A 508 0.89 -6.77 -9.69
C LYS A 508 2.31 -6.79 -10.26
N VAL A 509 3.12 -5.79 -9.88
CA VAL A 509 4.49 -5.61 -10.33
C VAL A 509 5.36 -6.77 -9.84
N ASP A 510 5.65 -7.71 -10.74
CA ASP A 510 6.56 -8.84 -10.53
C ASP A 510 7.89 -8.53 -11.22
N ILE A 511 8.99 -8.53 -10.46
CA ILE A 511 10.32 -8.20 -10.97
C ILE A 511 11.25 -9.38 -10.72
N GLU A 512 11.68 -10.06 -11.78
CA GLU A 512 12.67 -11.14 -11.69
C GLU A 512 14.11 -10.60 -11.78
N LEU A 513 15.00 -11.19 -11.00
CA LEU A 513 16.43 -10.91 -11.01
C LEU A 513 17.15 -11.95 -11.88
N ILE A 514 17.63 -11.54 -13.05
CA ILE A 514 18.25 -12.42 -14.04
C ILE A 514 19.77 -12.21 -14.02
N ILE A 515 20.53 -13.24 -13.64
CA ILE A 515 21.99 -13.18 -13.49
C ILE A 515 22.65 -14.09 -14.52
N ILE A 516 23.56 -13.56 -15.34
CA ILE A 516 24.25 -14.29 -16.41
C ILE A 516 25.74 -14.43 -16.07
N THR A 517 26.28 -15.65 -16.10
CA THR A 517 27.69 -15.93 -15.77
C THR A 517 28.34 -17.03 -16.60
N ASP A 518 29.66 -16.95 -16.75
CA ASP A 518 30.53 -17.99 -17.36
C ASP A 518 31.58 -18.45 -16.33
N ARG A 519 32.73 -17.75 -16.23
CA ARG A 519 33.90 -18.21 -15.46
C ARG A 519 34.58 -17.10 -14.65
N ARG A 520 33.79 -16.29 -13.95
CA ARG A 520 34.29 -15.16 -13.13
C ARG A 520 33.83 -15.24 -11.67
N PRO A 521 34.25 -16.25 -10.88
CA PRO A 521 33.70 -16.50 -9.54
C PRO A 521 33.90 -15.33 -8.57
N HIS A 522 35.03 -14.62 -8.60
CA HIS A 522 35.24 -13.44 -7.75
C HIS A 522 34.25 -12.31 -8.05
N SER A 523 33.99 -12.08 -9.33
CA SER A 523 33.09 -11.03 -9.80
C SER A 523 31.63 -11.38 -9.52
N LEU A 524 31.25 -12.64 -9.81
CA LEU A 524 29.94 -13.18 -9.47
C LEU A 524 29.66 -13.12 -7.96
N SER A 525 30.65 -13.40 -7.11
CA SER A 525 30.53 -13.24 -5.66
C SER A 525 30.22 -11.80 -5.24
N ARG A 526 30.79 -10.80 -5.92
CA ARG A 526 30.48 -9.38 -5.69
C ARG A 526 29.05 -9.03 -6.13
N LEU A 527 28.60 -9.56 -7.26
CA LEU A 527 27.22 -9.43 -7.71
C LEU A 527 26.22 -10.08 -6.72
N PHE A 528 26.46 -11.31 -6.31
CA PHE A 528 25.65 -12.00 -5.29
C PHE A 528 25.61 -11.24 -3.95
N GLN A 529 26.75 -10.74 -3.47
CA GLN A 529 26.80 -9.96 -2.23
C GLN A 529 26.06 -8.62 -2.33
N SER A 530 26.10 -7.94 -3.47
CA SER A 530 25.41 -6.66 -3.67
C SER A 530 23.90 -6.83 -3.83
N THR A 531 23.46 -7.80 -4.64
CA THR A 531 22.04 -8.14 -4.82
C THR A 531 21.38 -8.67 -3.55
N SER A 532 22.07 -9.50 -2.75
CA SER A 532 21.53 -10.00 -1.47
C SER A 532 21.35 -8.91 -0.39
N ARG A 533 21.96 -7.73 -0.56
CA ARG A 533 21.88 -6.59 0.38
C ARG A 533 20.87 -5.52 -0.06
N ALA A 534 20.08 -5.76 -1.10
CA ALA A 534 19.11 -4.80 -1.59
C ALA A 534 17.82 -4.77 -0.76
N HIS A 535 17.17 -3.61 -0.74
CA HIS A 535 15.90 -3.35 -0.07
C HIS A 535 14.76 -3.70 -1.03
N PHE A 536 14.11 -4.85 -0.78
CA PHE A 536 13.05 -5.40 -1.63
C PHE A 536 11.64 -4.95 -1.22
N LEU A 537 11.52 -4.13 -0.16
CA LEU A 537 10.28 -3.45 0.24
C LEU A 537 9.12 -4.41 0.54
N GLY A 538 9.46 -5.62 0.99
CA GLY A 538 8.53 -6.69 1.35
C GLY A 538 8.13 -7.64 0.22
N ASP A 539 8.55 -7.36 -1.02
CA ASP A 539 8.29 -8.20 -2.18
C ASP A 539 9.13 -9.50 -2.16
N SER A 540 8.57 -10.60 -2.67
CA SER A 540 9.32 -11.83 -2.94
C SER A 540 9.86 -11.83 -4.38
N VAL A 541 11.15 -11.53 -4.53
CA VAL A 541 11.86 -11.46 -5.81
C VAL A 541 12.52 -12.79 -6.17
N ASN A 542 12.22 -13.33 -7.35
CA ASN A 542 12.86 -14.56 -7.84
C ASN A 542 14.22 -14.27 -8.47
N ALA A 543 15.21 -15.15 -8.24
CA ALA A 543 16.54 -15.05 -8.83
C ALA A 543 16.80 -16.21 -9.81
N VAL A 544 16.96 -15.88 -11.10
CA VAL A 544 17.24 -16.85 -12.18
C VAL A 544 18.70 -16.71 -12.60
N ILE A 545 19.49 -17.74 -12.33
CA ILE A 545 20.93 -17.76 -12.64
C ILE A 545 21.15 -18.58 -13.91
N HIS A 546 21.59 -17.90 -14.97
CA HIS A 546 21.99 -18.47 -16.25
C HIS A 546 23.49 -18.69 -16.27
N MET A 547 23.89 -19.96 -16.27
CA MET A 547 25.28 -20.41 -16.28
C MET A 547 25.62 -20.99 -17.66
N GLU A 548 26.63 -20.42 -18.31
CA GLU A 548 27.13 -20.90 -19.60
C GLU A 548 27.77 -22.29 -19.47
N GLN A 549 27.73 -23.08 -20.55
CA GLN A 549 28.31 -24.43 -20.65
C GLN A 549 29.79 -24.47 -20.21
N SER A 550 30.53 -23.40 -20.51
CA SER A 550 31.96 -23.29 -20.22
C SER A 550 32.30 -22.81 -18.81
N ALA A 551 31.32 -22.83 -17.88
CA ALA A 551 31.53 -22.42 -16.51
C ALA A 551 32.55 -23.31 -15.79
N ASP A 552 33.53 -22.68 -15.14
CA ASP A 552 34.54 -23.40 -14.39
C ASP A 552 33.95 -24.09 -13.14
N ARG A 553 34.74 -24.96 -12.50
CA ARG A 553 34.29 -25.72 -11.33
C ARG A 553 34.01 -24.81 -10.12
N VAL A 554 34.71 -23.68 -10.00
CA VAL A 554 34.58 -22.75 -8.87
C VAL A 554 33.27 -21.98 -9.00
N THR A 555 32.96 -21.43 -10.18
CA THR A 555 31.68 -20.79 -10.50
C THR A 555 30.52 -21.76 -10.31
N ARG A 556 30.60 -22.99 -10.85
CA ARG A 556 29.57 -24.03 -10.64
C ARG A 556 29.32 -24.31 -9.15
N THR A 557 30.39 -24.45 -8.36
CA THR A 557 30.28 -24.70 -6.92
C THR A 557 29.66 -23.51 -6.18
N MET A 558 30.07 -22.28 -6.52
CA MET A 558 29.53 -21.05 -5.96
C MET A 558 28.05 -20.87 -6.29
N VAL A 559 27.67 -21.04 -7.55
CA VAL A 559 26.28 -20.94 -8.03
C VAL A 559 25.40 -21.98 -7.35
N ASN A 560 25.86 -23.24 -7.24
CA ASN A 560 25.10 -24.29 -6.53
C ASN A 560 24.89 -23.94 -5.05
N ASN A 561 25.94 -23.52 -4.35
CA ASN A 561 25.90 -23.23 -2.91
C ASN A 561 25.32 -21.86 -2.55
N PHE A 562 25.10 -20.96 -3.51
CA PHE A 562 24.47 -19.67 -3.25
C PHE A 562 23.04 -19.83 -2.76
N HIS A 563 22.72 -19.25 -1.60
CA HIS A 563 21.39 -19.29 -1.00
C HIS A 563 20.72 -17.91 -1.13
N TRP A 564 19.64 -17.86 -1.92
CA TRP A 564 18.82 -16.68 -2.10
C TRP A 564 17.71 -16.66 -1.05
N ARG A 565 17.60 -15.56 -0.29
CA ARG A 565 16.64 -15.41 0.83
C ARG A 565 15.37 -14.65 0.47
N HIS A 566 15.37 -13.93 -0.65
CA HIS A 566 14.33 -12.98 -1.01
C HIS A 566 13.25 -13.56 -1.94
N GLY A 567 13.31 -14.87 -2.26
CA GLY A 567 12.35 -15.55 -3.13
C GLY A 567 12.91 -16.89 -3.65
N ARG A 568 12.40 -17.39 -4.78
CA ARG A 568 12.87 -18.65 -5.36
C ARG A 568 14.18 -18.45 -6.14
N LYS A 569 15.15 -19.32 -5.91
CA LYS A 569 16.34 -19.48 -6.77
C LYS A 569 16.05 -20.49 -7.88
N VAL A 570 16.30 -20.13 -9.12
CA VAL A 570 16.24 -21.01 -10.30
C VAL A 570 17.62 -21.04 -10.96
N LEU A 571 18.14 -22.24 -11.24
CA LEU A 571 19.42 -22.42 -11.94
C LEU A 571 19.18 -23.02 -13.31
N LYS A 572 19.67 -22.35 -14.36
CA LYS A 572 19.68 -22.84 -15.75
C LYS A 572 21.14 -22.95 -16.21
N HIS A 573 21.58 -24.16 -16.53
CA HIS A 573 22.91 -24.42 -17.06
C HIS A 573 22.82 -24.84 -18.53
N ARG A 574 23.57 -24.19 -19.43
CA ARG A 574 23.57 -24.50 -20.85
C ARG A 574 24.33 -25.81 -21.14
N ILE A 575 23.78 -26.61 -22.04
CA ILE A 575 24.42 -27.87 -22.53
C ILE A 575 25.42 -27.57 -23.65
N HIS A 576 25.12 -26.57 -24.50
CA HIS A 576 26.02 -26.08 -25.55
C HIS A 576 26.32 -24.60 -25.34
N LYS A 577 27.55 -24.19 -25.68
CA LYS A 577 28.02 -22.81 -25.53
C LYS A 577 27.31 -21.87 -26.49
N GLY A 578 26.39 -21.05 -25.98
CA GLY A 578 25.62 -20.11 -26.79
C GLY A 578 26.39 -18.81 -27.11
N GLY A 579 27.27 -18.38 -26.20
CA GLY A 579 27.92 -17.08 -26.28
C GLY A 579 26.97 -15.91 -25.99
N LEU A 580 27.52 -14.69 -26.01
CA LEU A 580 26.89 -13.53 -25.35
C LEU A 580 25.50 -13.13 -25.88
N MET A 581 25.21 -13.33 -27.17
CA MET A 581 23.91 -12.95 -27.74
C MET A 581 22.79 -13.91 -27.25
N PRO A 582 22.86 -15.24 -27.48
CA PRO A 582 21.95 -16.20 -26.84
C PRO A 582 21.92 -16.08 -25.32
N ALA A 583 23.08 -15.90 -24.66
CA ALA A 583 23.17 -15.80 -23.21
C ALA A 583 22.32 -14.67 -22.62
N ILE A 584 22.18 -13.52 -23.31
CA ILE A 584 21.35 -12.39 -22.87
C ILE A 584 19.91 -12.51 -23.40
N VAL A 585 19.70 -12.77 -24.69
CA VAL A 585 18.34 -12.76 -25.28
C VAL A 585 17.47 -13.86 -24.68
N GLU A 586 17.99 -15.08 -24.55
CA GLU A 586 17.29 -16.24 -23.99
C GLU A 586 17.36 -16.30 -22.44
N SER A 587 17.90 -15.26 -21.79
CA SER A 587 17.96 -15.20 -20.32
C SER A 587 16.58 -15.04 -19.70
N TRP A 588 15.69 -14.36 -20.40
CA TRP A 588 14.34 -14.06 -19.93
C TRP A 588 13.37 -13.94 -21.09
N TYR A 589 12.16 -14.44 -20.86
CA TYR A 589 11.00 -14.23 -21.70
C TYR A 589 9.79 -14.04 -20.77
N PRO A 590 9.07 -12.91 -20.85
CA PRO A 590 8.07 -12.53 -19.87
C PRO A 590 6.80 -13.37 -19.94
N THR A 591 6.24 -13.71 -18.78
CA THR A 591 5.01 -14.50 -18.66
C THR A 591 3.73 -13.67 -18.74
N SER A 592 3.80 -12.36 -18.51
CA SER A 592 2.66 -11.41 -18.55
C SER A 592 3.12 -10.01 -19.00
N ASN A 593 2.28 -8.97 -18.85
CA ASN A 593 2.68 -7.56 -19.00
C ASN A 593 3.13 -6.91 -17.68
N ASP A 594 2.94 -7.61 -16.56
CA ASP A 594 3.25 -7.14 -15.22
C ASP A 594 4.54 -7.80 -14.67
N ASN A 595 5.10 -8.76 -15.41
CA ASN A 595 6.37 -9.44 -15.16
C ASN A 595 7.50 -8.69 -15.89
N TYR A 596 8.46 -8.16 -15.14
CA TYR A 596 9.63 -7.39 -15.57
C TYR A 596 10.92 -8.13 -15.22
N ALA A 597 12.04 -7.82 -15.88
CA ALA A 597 13.34 -8.39 -15.51
C ALA A 597 14.44 -7.36 -15.33
N VAL A 598 15.16 -7.48 -14.21
CA VAL A 598 16.47 -6.86 -13.98
C VAL A 598 17.55 -7.79 -14.51
N ILE A 599 18.17 -7.45 -15.63
CA ILE A 599 19.19 -8.29 -16.28
C ILE A 599 20.60 -7.79 -15.93
N LEU A 600 21.40 -8.67 -15.30
CA LEU A 600 22.76 -8.40 -14.80
C LEU A 600 23.76 -9.45 -15.33
N GLU A 601 24.90 -8.98 -15.86
CA GLU A 601 26.07 -9.82 -16.15
C GLU A 601 26.97 -9.96 -14.90
N ASP A 602 27.78 -11.00 -14.83
CA ASP A 602 28.65 -11.29 -13.67
C ASP A 602 29.72 -10.24 -13.35
N ASP A 603 29.92 -9.22 -14.20
CA ASP A 603 30.82 -8.07 -13.98
C ASP A 603 30.15 -6.83 -13.35
N ILE A 604 28.84 -6.90 -13.09
CA ILE A 604 28.05 -5.82 -12.47
C ILE A 604 28.10 -5.90 -10.94
N GLU A 605 28.05 -4.75 -10.29
CA GLU A 605 27.70 -4.60 -8.87
C GLU A 605 26.54 -3.61 -8.75
N VAL A 606 25.57 -3.88 -7.86
CA VAL A 606 24.37 -3.03 -7.69
C VAL A 606 24.37 -2.24 -6.36
N SER A 607 23.65 -1.13 -6.37
CA SER A 607 23.26 -0.37 -5.18
C SER A 607 22.25 -1.18 -4.35
N PRO A 608 22.24 -1.09 -3.01
CA PRO A 608 21.13 -1.59 -2.19
C PRO A 608 19.74 -1.04 -2.58
N LEU A 609 19.69 0.09 -3.29
CA LEU A 609 18.47 0.79 -3.66
C LEU A 609 18.04 0.51 -5.12
N PHE A 610 18.71 -0.41 -5.83
CA PHE A 610 18.39 -0.69 -7.24
C PHE A 610 16.93 -1.12 -7.42
N TYR A 611 16.39 -1.86 -6.46
CA TYR A 611 15.02 -2.35 -6.49
C TYR A 611 14.01 -1.23 -6.21
N ALA A 612 14.23 -0.41 -5.18
CA ALA A 612 13.41 0.77 -4.89
C ALA A 612 13.32 1.72 -6.10
N TRP A 613 14.46 2.01 -6.75
CA TRP A 613 14.48 2.78 -8.00
C TRP A 613 13.69 2.09 -9.13
N SER A 614 13.83 0.77 -9.28
CA SER A 614 13.10 0.01 -10.31
C SER A 614 11.59 0.08 -10.09
N LYS A 615 11.12 -0.27 -8.88
CA LYS A 615 9.69 -0.35 -8.55
C LYS A 615 9.02 1.01 -8.57
N TYR A 616 9.69 2.07 -8.08
CA TYR A 616 9.16 3.44 -8.13
C TYR A 616 8.89 3.91 -9.57
N ASN A 617 9.85 3.71 -10.47
CA ASN A 617 9.71 4.11 -11.88
C ASN A 617 8.68 3.26 -12.64
N ILE A 618 8.60 1.96 -12.36
CA ILE A 618 7.55 1.09 -12.94
C ILE A 618 6.17 1.58 -12.51
N LEU A 619 5.94 1.76 -11.20
CA LEU A 619 4.66 2.23 -10.67
C LEU A 619 4.28 3.60 -11.23
N LYS A 620 5.21 4.58 -11.22
CA LYS A 620 4.96 5.95 -11.69
C LYS A 620 4.62 6.00 -13.19
N TYR A 621 5.38 5.29 -14.04
CA TYR A 621 5.31 5.46 -15.50
C TYR A 621 4.57 4.36 -16.27
N ARG A 622 4.30 3.19 -15.67
CA ARG A 622 3.49 2.11 -16.29
C ARG A 622 2.10 1.97 -15.69
N TYR A 623 1.91 2.33 -14.43
CA TYR A 623 0.62 2.20 -13.73
C TYR A 623 -0.03 3.56 -13.37
N GLY A 624 0.65 4.68 -13.62
CA GLY A 624 0.06 6.02 -13.55
C GLY A 624 -0.85 6.35 -14.72
N ASN A 625 -1.70 7.36 -14.55
CA ASN A 625 -2.75 7.75 -15.51
C ASN A 625 -2.24 8.04 -16.93
N ASN A 626 -1.00 8.50 -17.06
CA ASN A 626 -0.34 8.80 -18.34
C ASN A 626 0.67 7.70 -18.70
N SER A 627 0.26 6.43 -18.65
CA SER A 627 1.15 5.30 -18.97
C SER A 627 1.59 5.34 -20.43
N ASP A 628 2.87 5.63 -20.68
CA ASP A 628 3.43 5.74 -22.03
C ASP A 628 3.95 4.37 -22.54
N LYS A 629 3.61 4.04 -23.79
CA LYS A 629 3.99 2.77 -24.45
C LYS A 629 5.37 2.80 -25.10
N HIS A 630 6.02 3.95 -25.22
CA HIS A 630 7.34 4.10 -25.82
C HIS A 630 8.48 3.79 -24.84
N MET A 631 8.21 3.82 -23.54
CA MET A 631 9.18 3.47 -22.52
C MET A 631 9.44 1.96 -22.51
N TYR A 632 10.66 1.50 -22.85
CA TYR A 632 11.01 0.07 -22.92
C TYR A 632 11.80 -0.47 -21.71
N GLY A 633 12.07 0.38 -20.73
CA GLY A 633 12.82 -0.02 -19.55
C GLY A 633 13.38 1.13 -18.71
N VAL A 634 14.05 0.76 -17.62
CA VAL A 634 14.71 1.65 -16.66
C VAL A 634 16.18 1.25 -16.57
N SER A 635 17.09 2.18 -16.85
CA SER A 635 18.52 1.97 -16.62
C SER A 635 18.84 2.01 -15.12
N LEU A 636 19.67 1.08 -14.68
CA LEU A 636 20.32 1.14 -13.36
C LEU A 636 21.67 1.87 -13.44
N TYR A 637 22.17 2.23 -14.63
CA TYR A 637 23.49 2.80 -14.86
C TYR A 637 23.42 4.22 -15.46
N SER A 638 24.33 5.10 -15.06
CA SER A 638 24.45 6.49 -15.52
C SER A 638 25.59 6.63 -16.53
N PRO A 639 25.32 6.78 -17.84
CA PRO A 639 26.35 6.76 -18.86
C PRO A 639 27.27 7.99 -18.85
N ARG A 640 28.56 7.72 -18.65
CA ARG A 640 29.67 8.69 -18.79
C ARG A 640 30.17 8.87 -20.23
N ASN A 641 29.64 8.11 -21.19
CA ASN A 641 30.08 8.12 -22.58
C ASN A 641 28.93 7.83 -23.56
N LEU A 642 28.91 8.55 -24.68
CA LEU A 642 28.14 8.18 -25.88
C LEU A 642 28.92 7.16 -26.71
N GLU A 643 28.32 6.00 -27.00
CA GLU A 643 29.03 4.91 -27.68
C GLU A 643 28.67 4.68 -29.16
N LEU A 644 27.57 5.29 -29.64
CA LEU A 644 27.01 5.06 -30.97
C LEU A 644 27.54 6.00 -32.06
N LEU A 645 28.33 7.01 -31.69
CA LEU A 645 28.95 7.93 -32.65
C LEU A 645 29.94 7.19 -33.58
N PRO A 646 29.97 7.48 -34.90
CA PRO A 646 30.87 6.82 -35.86
C PRO A 646 32.36 6.91 -35.49
N ALA A 647 32.76 8.02 -34.86
CA ALA A 647 34.13 8.29 -34.43
C ALA A 647 34.59 7.44 -33.22
N GLY A 648 33.70 6.65 -32.61
CA GLY A 648 33.99 5.88 -31.40
C GLY A 648 33.28 6.42 -30.16
N ARG A 649 33.67 5.90 -28.98
CA ARG A 649 33.15 6.40 -27.70
C ARG A 649 33.66 7.83 -27.46
N ARG A 650 32.78 8.70 -26.96
CA ARG A 650 33.11 10.06 -26.53
C ARG A 650 32.58 10.28 -25.11
N PRO A 651 33.31 11.02 -24.25
CA PRO A 651 32.79 11.44 -22.95
C PRO A 651 31.44 12.12 -23.09
N PHE A 652 30.57 11.96 -22.09
CA PHE A 652 29.23 12.51 -22.05
C PHE A 652 28.79 12.76 -20.61
N ASP A 653 28.24 13.94 -20.38
CA ASP A 653 27.45 14.28 -19.20
C ASP A 653 26.09 14.77 -19.72
N PRO A 654 24.95 14.19 -19.29
CA PRO A 654 23.64 14.67 -19.69
C PRO A 654 23.43 16.15 -19.35
N ASN A 655 24.04 16.66 -18.27
CA ASN A 655 23.88 18.06 -17.87
C ASN A 655 24.49 19.07 -18.87
N TRP A 656 25.30 18.62 -19.84
CA TRP A 656 25.77 19.47 -20.96
C TRP A 656 24.68 19.77 -21.99
N VAL A 657 23.64 18.93 -22.09
CA VAL A 657 22.52 19.11 -23.04
C VAL A 657 21.19 19.42 -22.35
N LEU A 658 21.05 19.04 -21.07
CA LEU A 658 19.84 19.32 -20.29
C LEU A 658 19.82 20.74 -19.72
N ARG A 659 20.97 21.36 -19.42
CA ARG A 659 21.00 22.71 -18.83
C ARG A 659 21.20 23.79 -19.90
N PRO A 660 20.54 24.96 -19.78
CA PRO A 660 19.71 25.41 -18.65
C PRO A 660 18.22 25.03 -18.73
N HIS A 661 17.82 24.15 -19.66
CA HIS A 661 16.40 23.87 -19.97
C HIS A 661 15.64 23.05 -18.93
N TYR A 662 16.33 22.26 -18.10
CA TYR A 662 15.75 21.40 -17.08
C TYR A 662 16.49 21.56 -15.74
N ASP A 663 15.78 21.27 -14.65
CA ASP A 663 16.34 21.29 -13.30
C ASP A 663 17.56 20.35 -13.17
N PRO A 664 18.56 20.71 -12.33
CA PRO A 664 19.66 19.81 -12.02
C PRO A 664 19.18 18.44 -11.55
N HIS A 665 19.85 17.38 -12.01
CA HIS A 665 19.55 15.98 -11.69
C HIS A 665 18.19 15.44 -12.17
N THR A 666 17.44 16.18 -12.99
CA THR A 666 16.25 15.65 -13.69
C THR A 666 16.60 14.35 -14.42
N PRO A 667 15.93 13.21 -14.13
CA PRO A 667 16.07 11.97 -14.91
C PRO A 667 15.69 12.20 -16.37
N TYR A 668 16.26 11.44 -17.30
CA TYR A 668 16.04 11.66 -18.72
C TYR A 668 15.71 10.37 -19.47
N LEU A 669 14.95 10.51 -20.55
CA LEU A 669 14.63 9.44 -21.48
C LEU A 669 15.71 9.39 -22.57
N SER A 670 16.15 8.21 -22.99
CA SER A 670 17.09 8.05 -24.10
C SER A 670 16.80 6.84 -24.97
N GLN A 671 16.98 6.98 -26.28
CA GLN A 671 16.92 5.84 -27.21
C GLN A 671 18.08 4.85 -27.05
N VAL A 672 19.16 5.18 -26.34
CA VAL A 672 20.29 4.26 -26.17
C VAL A 672 19.92 3.16 -25.17
N PRO A 673 20.00 1.86 -25.49
CA PRO A 673 19.75 0.84 -24.50
C PRO A 673 20.90 0.76 -23.50
N CYS A 674 20.59 0.59 -22.22
CA CYS A 674 21.60 0.19 -21.24
C CYS A 674 22.05 -1.25 -21.51
N SER A 675 23.23 -1.62 -21.02
CA SER A 675 23.75 -2.99 -21.05
C SER A 675 24.67 -3.29 -19.86
N TRP A 676 24.55 -2.54 -18.76
CA TRP A 676 25.36 -2.68 -17.54
C TRP A 676 24.49 -2.68 -16.27
N GLY A 677 23.27 -3.23 -16.40
CA GLY A 677 22.22 -3.18 -15.39
C GLY A 677 21.03 -2.37 -15.87
N ALA A 678 19.92 -3.05 -16.15
CA ALA A 678 18.67 -2.44 -16.58
C ALA A 678 17.48 -3.32 -16.23
N VAL A 679 16.33 -2.67 -16.00
CA VAL A 679 15.01 -3.28 -16.10
C VAL A 679 14.57 -3.23 -17.56
N TYR A 680 14.10 -4.35 -18.12
CA TYR A 680 13.41 -4.38 -19.41
C TYR A 680 11.92 -4.62 -19.23
N PHE A 681 11.11 -3.97 -20.08
CA PHE A 681 9.66 -4.10 -20.04
C PHE A 681 9.18 -5.24 -20.95
N PRO A 682 8.15 -5.98 -20.53
CA PRO A 682 7.82 -7.27 -21.13
C PRO A 682 7.37 -7.18 -22.59
N GLU A 683 6.57 -6.18 -22.94
CA GLU A 683 6.01 -6.06 -24.28
C GLU A 683 7.11 -5.79 -25.32
N HIS A 684 7.99 -4.83 -25.02
CA HIS A 684 9.14 -4.48 -25.87
C HIS A 684 10.16 -5.61 -25.98
N TRP A 685 10.31 -6.43 -24.93
CA TRP A 685 11.23 -7.57 -24.97
C TRP A 685 10.68 -8.70 -25.84
N ARG A 686 9.36 -8.97 -25.82
CA ARG A 686 8.74 -9.94 -26.75
C ARG A 686 8.81 -9.46 -28.20
N GLU A 687 8.50 -8.20 -28.47
CA GLU A 687 8.69 -7.61 -29.81
C GLU A 687 10.15 -7.76 -30.27
N PHE A 688 11.11 -7.55 -29.37
CA PHE A 688 12.53 -7.74 -29.69
C PHE A 688 12.90 -9.20 -30.01
N HIS A 689 12.31 -10.18 -29.32
CA HIS A 689 12.51 -11.60 -29.65
C HIS A 689 12.03 -11.91 -31.06
N GLU A 690 10.78 -11.55 -31.39
CA GLU A 690 10.19 -11.77 -32.71
C GLU A 690 10.96 -11.01 -33.81
N TYR A 691 11.36 -9.76 -33.54
CA TYR A 691 12.17 -8.95 -34.43
C TYR A 691 13.53 -9.60 -34.69
N LEU A 692 14.19 -10.11 -33.65
CA LEU A 692 15.49 -10.76 -33.79
C LEU A 692 15.39 -12.06 -34.60
N ILE A 693 14.35 -12.88 -34.37
CA ILE A 693 14.09 -14.11 -35.14
C ILE A 693 13.99 -13.76 -36.63
N GLY A 694 13.06 -12.87 -37.01
CA GLY A 694 12.89 -12.47 -38.42
C GLY A 694 14.14 -11.81 -39.03
N ARG A 695 14.92 -11.06 -38.24
CA ARG A 695 16.20 -10.47 -38.69
C ARG A 695 17.31 -11.50 -38.92
N LEU A 696 17.29 -12.63 -38.22
CA LEU A 696 18.24 -13.73 -38.38
C LEU A 696 17.82 -14.66 -39.53
N GLU A 697 16.52 -14.90 -39.73
CA GLU A 697 15.97 -15.65 -40.86
C GLU A 697 16.09 -14.90 -42.19
N HIS A 698 16.01 -13.57 -42.16
CA HIS A 698 16.13 -12.70 -43.33
C HIS A 698 17.36 -11.77 -43.24
N PRO A 699 18.60 -12.31 -43.28
CA PRO A 699 19.83 -11.53 -43.14
C PRO A 699 20.06 -10.54 -44.30
N ASN A 700 19.33 -10.71 -45.42
CA ASN A 700 19.36 -9.82 -46.58
C ASN A 700 18.56 -8.52 -46.37
N LEU A 701 17.74 -8.40 -45.32
CA LEU A 701 17.05 -7.15 -44.98
C LEU A 701 18.09 -6.08 -44.58
N ASN A 702 18.19 -5.03 -45.39
CA ASN A 702 19.15 -3.94 -45.22
C ASN A 702 18.72 -2.90 -44.16
N ILE A 703 18.26 -3.39 -43.01
CA ILE A 703 17.95 -2.52 -41.87
C ILE A 703 19.27 -2.10 -41.23
N THR A 704 19.49 -0.78 -41.18
CA THR A 704 20.64 -0.12 -40.56
C THR A 704 20.20 1.19 -39.94
N VAL A 705 20.87 1.65 -38.89
CA VAL A 705 20.58 2.96 -38.26
C VAL A 705 21.50 4.04 -38.85
N PRO A 706 20.99 5.18 -39.34
CA PRO A 706 21.79 6.21 -40.02
C PRO A 706 22.96 6.67 -39.15
N ARG A 707 24.19 6.70 -39.69
CA ARG A 707 25.38 7.17 -38.97
C ARG A 707 25.57 6.52 -37.57
N SER A 708 25.04 5.32 -37.33
CA SER A 708 25.30 4.59 -36.09
C SER A 708 26.53 3.68 -36.21
N ARG A 709 27.34 3.65 -35.15
CA ARG A 709 28.41 2.68 -34.96
C ARG A 709 27.89 1.26 -34.75
N SER A 710 26.65 1.09 -34.24
CA SER A 710 26.06 -0.23 -33.95
C SER A 710 25.96 -1.13 -35.18
N ASN A 711 25.81 -0.56 -36.38
CA ASN A 711 25.82 -1.29 -37.66
C ASN A 711 27.05 -2.20 -37.85
N ARG A 712 28.18 -1.89 -37.19
CA ARG A 712 29.43 -2.68 -37.24
C ARG A 712 29.45 -3.84 -36.24
N TRP A 713 28.52 -3.91 -35.28
CA TRP A 713 28.51 -4.87 -34.17
C TRP A 713 27.83 -6.20 -34.54
N LYS A 714 28.36 -6.92 -35.55
CA LYS A 714 27.75 -8.12 -36.15
C LYS A 714 27.39 -9.27 -35.18
N LYS A 715 27.96 -9.30 -33.96
CA LYS A 715 27.73 -10.35 -32.94
C LYS A 715 27.07 -9.82 -31.64
N SER A 716 26.54 -8.60 -31.63
CA SER A 716 25.91 -8.01 -30.44
C SER A 716 24.39 -8.01 -30.57
N TRP A 717 23.68 -8.56 -29.59
CA TRP A 717 22.22 -8.46 -29.49
C TRP A 717 21.76 -6.98 -29.52
N LYS A 718 22.53 -6.12 -28.84
CA LYS A 718 22.29 -4.68 -28.71
C LYS A 718 22.24 -3.96 -30.07
N LYS A 719 22.91 -4.48 -31.11
CA LYS A 719 22.77 -3.96 -32.48
C LYS A 719 21.31 -3.99 -32.93
N TYR A 720 20.68 -5.17 -32.85
CA TYR A 720 19.33 -5.41 -33.34
C TYR A 720 18.31 -4.68 -32.47
N PHE A 721 18.52 -4.62 -31.15
CA PHE A 721 17.65 -3.85 -30.28
C PHE A 721 17.74 -2.33 -30.56
N ILE A 722 18.92 -1.79 -30.91
CA ILE A 722 19.05 -0.40 -31.38
C ILE A 722 18.32 -0.18 -32.72
N GLU A 723 18.29 -1.17 -33.63
CA GLU A 723 17.49 -1.07 -34.87
C GLU A 723 15.99 -0.94 -34.54
N LEU A 724 15.45 -1.81 -33.68
CA LEU A 724 14.05 -1.77 -33.23
C LEU A 724 13.70 -0.45 -32.52
N VAL A 725 14.47 -0.08 -31.49
CA VAL A 725 14.24 1.12 -30.68
C VAL A 725 14.25 2.40 -31.54
N TYR A 726 15.10 2.46 -32.57
CA TYR A 726 15.12 3.57 -33.52
C TYR A 726 13.87 3.61 -34.43
N LEU A 727 13.38 2.45 -34.89
CA LEU A 727 12.22 2.33 -35.78
C LEU A 727 10.86 2.50 -35.07
N ARG A 728 10.83 2.26 -33.75
CA ARG A 728 9.65 2.48 -32.90
C ARG A 728 9.65 3.81 -32.14
N ALA A 729 10.76 4.57 -32.20
CA ALA A 729 10.99 5.77 -31.39
C ALA A 729 10.92 5.51 -29.87
N TYR A 730 11.26 4.29 -29.45
CA TYR A 730 11.25 3.89 -28.05
C TYR A 730 12.37 4.55 -27.23
N VAL A 731 12.16 4.67 -25.92
CA VAL A 731 13.07 5.32 -24.98
C VAL A 731 13.21 4.53 -23.66
N MET A 732 14.35 4.63 -23.00
CA MET A 732 14.62 4.07 -21.67
C MET A 732 14.91 5.22 -20.71
N LEU A 733 14.43 5.13 -19.47
CA LEU A 733 14.72 6.12 -18.45
C LEU A 733 16.13 5.94 -17.87
N TYR A 734 16.82 7.05 -17.63
CA TYR A 734 18.18 7.09 -17.10
C TYR A 734 18.29 7.96 -15.83
N PRO A 735 19.00 7.47 -14.79
CA PRO A 735 19.31 8.24 -13.59
C PRO A 735 20.36 9.33 -13.86
N ASN A 736 20.14 10.53 -13.32
CA ASN A 736 20.98 11.73 -13.48
C ASN A 736 21.48 12.29 -12.13
N PHE A 737 21.81 11.43 -11.17
CA PHE A 737 22.22 11.87 -9.84
C PHE A 737 23.62 12.49 -9.81
N GLN A 738 23.91 13.23 -8.74
CA GLN A 738 25.14 14.00 -8.57
C GLN A 738 26.39 13.14 -8.83
N LYS A 739 27.33 13.64 -9.64
CA LYS A 739 28.60 12.95 -10.00
C LYS A 739 28.40 11.57 -10.68
N PHE A 740 27.28 11.37 -11.37
CA PHE A 740 26.88 10.10 -11.98
C PHE A 740 26.61 9.00 -10.94
N GLU A 741 26.12 9.35 -9.75
CA GLU A 741 25.66 8.35 -8.78
C GLU A 741 24.54 7.49 -9.39
N SER A 742 24.59 6.18 -9.15
CA SER A 742 23.82 5.21 -9.92
C SER A 742 23.48 3.94 -9.14
N PHE A 743 22.64 3.09 -9.73
CA PHE A 743 22.15 1.86 -9.08
C PHE A 743 22.89 0.59 -9.51
N SER A 744 23.80 0.71 -10.47
CA SER A 744 24.68 -0.34 -10.96
C SER A 744 25.99 0.27 -11.46
N THR A 745 27.07 -0.51 -11.43
CA THR A 745 28.38 -0.13 -11.93
C THR A 745 29.06 -1.35 -12.56
N ASN A 746 29.73 -1.16 -13.69
CA ASN A 746 30.43 -2.23 -14.40
C ASN A 746 31.92 -2.17 -14.10
N HIS A 747 32.48 -3.26 -13.58
CA HIS A 747 33.89 -3.34 -13.17
C HIS A 747 34.86 -3.65 -14.33
N LEU A 748 34.35 -3.77 -15.57
CA LEU A 748 35.12 -4.03 -16.79
C LEU A 748 36.04 -5.27 -16.71
N GLU A 749 35.51 -6.35 -16.15
CA GLU A 749 36.23 -7.61 -15.96
C GLU A 749 36.65 -8.24 -17.30
N PHE A 750 37.79 -8.93 -17.33
CA PHE A 750 38.34 -9.56 -18.55
C PHE A 750 37.34 -10.54 -19.19
N GLY A 751 37.22 -10.52 -20.51
CA GLY A 751 36.26 -11.36 -21.23
C GLY A 751 36.04 -10.97 -22.69
N THR A 752 34.88 -11.33 -23.26
CA THR A 752 34.56 -11.22 -24.70
C THR A 752 34.84 -9.83 -25.30
N HIS A 753 34.57 -8.76 -24.54
CA HIS A 753 34.78 -7.38 -24.95
C HIS A 753 36.11 -6.75 -24.47
N ILE A 754 36.87 -7.42 -23.60
CA ILE A 754 38.05 -6.87 -22.91
C ILE A 754 39.15 -7.93 -22.89
N LYS A 755 40.07 -7.83 -23.88
CA LYS A 755 41.05 -8.89 -24.21
C LYS A 755 42.51 -8.57 -23.85
N LYS A 756 42.80 -7.43 -23.21
CA LYS A 756 44.15 -7.01 -22.79
C LYS A 756 44.07 -6.16 -21.52
N GLN A 757 45.12 -6.21 -20.70
CA GLN A 757 45.30 -5.39 -19.50
C GLN A 757 45.22 -3.90 -19.87
N ARG A 758 44.52 -3.10 -19.05
CA ARG A 758 44.22 -1.68 -19.31
C ARG A 758 44.90 -0.76 -18.29
N THR A 759 45.15 0.49 -18.70
CA THR A 759 45.48 1.58 -17.76
C THR A 759 44.27 1.90 -16.87
N LYS A 760 44.53 2.43 -15.67
CA LYS A 760 43.48 2.77 -14.68
C LYS A 760 42.43 3.72 -15.27
N ASP A 761 42.87 4.71 -16.04
CA ASP A 761 42.06 5.71 -16.74
C ASP A 761 40.99 5.09 -17.66
N ALA A 762 41.25 3.91 -18.24
CA ALA A 762 40.29 3.19 -19.09
C ALA A 762 39.28 2.34 -18.30
N VAL A 763 39.37 2.33 -16.97
CA VAL A 763 38.41 1.74 -16.01
C VAL A 763 37.60 2.85 -15.33
N GLU A 764 38.25 3.93 -14.91
CA GLU A 764 37.63 5.12 -14.31
C GLU A 764 36.62 5.83 -15.23
N THR A 765 36.73 5.64 -16.54
CA THR A 765 35.80 6.13 -17.56
C THR A 765 34.48 5.37 -17.63
N PHE A 766 34.35 4.23 -16.94
CA PHE A 766 33.15 3.37 -16.94
C PHE A 766 32.59 3.15 -15.54
N LEU A 767 33.47 3.12 -14.51
CA LEU A 767 33.04 3.09 -13.12
C LEU A 767 32.23 4.34 -12.77
N VAL A 768 31.05 4.10 -12.20
CA VAL A 768 30.19 5.10 -11.57
C VAL A 768 30.05 4.80 -10.08
N PRO A 769 29.90 5.83 -9.21
CA PRO A 769 29.62 5.59 -7.80
C PRO A 769 28.23 4.97 -7.62
N LEU A 770 28.16 3.90 -6.82
CA LEU A 770 26.89 3.30 -6.43
C LEU A 770 26.23 4.12 -5.33
N MET A 771 24.93 4.41 -5.46
CA MET A 771 24.15 5.04 -4.41
C MET A 771 24.12 4.12 -3.17
N ARG A 772 24.77 4.51 -2.08
CA ARG A 772 24.83 3.72 -0.83
C ARG A 772 23.93 4.27 0.28
N ARG A 773 23.61 5.56 0.22
CA ARG A 773 22.67 6.23 1.14
C ARG A 773 21.45 6.60 0.35
N ASP A 774 20.28 6.50 0.96
CA ASP A 774 19.06 6.94 0.30
C ASP A 774 19.04 8.46 0.19
N THR A 775 19.16 8.92 -1.05
CA THR A 775 19.06 10.33 -1.43
C THR A 775 18.25 10.47 -2.72
N ILE A 776 17.45 9.44 -3.07
CA ILE A 776 16.68 9.41 -4.32
C ILE A 776 15.78 10.63 -4.38
N LEU A 777 14.90 10.80 -3.39
CA LEU A 777 14.00 11.95 -3.32
C LEU A 777 14.78 13.27 -3.21
N ALA A 778 15.71 13.37 -2.25
CA ALA A 778 16.44 14.62 -1.97
C ALA A 778 17.32 15.15 -3.14
N GLN A 779 17.60 14.34 -4.16
CA GLN A 779 18.27 14.76 -5.39
C GLN A 779 17.32 14.97 -6.57
N LEU A 780 16.08 14.45 -6.52
CA LEU A 780 15.09 14.63 -7.59
C LEU A 780 14.47 16.04 -7.56
N PRO A 781 14.09 16.62 -8.73
CA PRO A 781 13.35 17.87 -8.78
C PRO A 781 12.08 17.82 -7.93
N ARG A 782 11.85 18.83 -7.09
CA ARG A 782 10.71 18.90 -6.14
C ARG A 782 10.56 17.67 -5.23
N ASN A 783 11.65 16.94 -4.97
CA ASN A 783 11.68 15.71 -4.18
C ASN A 783 10.81 14.56 -4.73
N GLN A 784 10.53 14.52 -6.03
CA GLN A 784 9.67 13.49 -6.64
C GLN A 784 10.04 13.20 -8.11
N LEU A 785 9.57 12.07 -8.65
CA LEU A 785 9.69 11.81 -10.08
C LEU A 785 8.84 12.79 -10.90
N PRO A 786 9.40 13.45 -11.94
CA PRO A 786 8.62 14.28 -12.86
C PRO A 786 7.52 13.48 -13.57
N ALA A 787 6.44 14.15 -14.00
CA ALA A 787 5.50 13.59 -14.96
C ALA A 787 6.21 13.19 -16.25
N PHE A 788 5.70 12.17 -16.96
CA PHE A 788 6.40 11.57 -18.10
C PHE A 788 6.70 12.59 -19.22
N GLU A 789 5.74 13.47 -19.49
CA GLU A 789 5.79 14.52 -20.51
C GLU A 789 6.80 15.63 -20.16
N ALA A 790 7.16 15.76 -18.89
CA ALA A 790 8.16 16.71 -18.40
C ALA A 790 9.59 16.15 -18.44
N LEU A 791 9.76 14.86 -18.77
CA LEU A 791 11.08 14.25 -18.88
C LEU A 791 11.80 14.70 -20.17
N PRO A 792 13.06 15.17 -20.10
CA PRO A 792 13.85 15.43 -21.30
C PRO A 792 14.12 14.15 -22.09
N VAL A 793 14.02 14.24 -23.42
CA VAL A 793 14.20 13.09 -24.34
C VAL A 793 15.48 13.27 -25.18
N LEU A 794 16.34 12.25 -25.16
CA LEU A 794 17.59 12.21 -25.93
C LEU A 794 17.55 11.15 -27.04
N ASP A 795 18.02 11.51 -28.23
CA ASP A 795 18.24 10.55 -29.32
C ASP A 795 19.46 9.63 -29.10
N LEU A 796 19.69 8.71 -30.04
CA LEU A 796 20.85 7.79 -30.04
C LEU A 796 22.23 8.47 -30.02
N TRP A 797 22.30 9.77 -30.30
CA TRP A 797 23.54 10.56 -30.31
C TRP A 797 23.62 11.55 -29.14
N GLY A 798 22.70 11.46 -28.17
CA GLY A 798 22.67 12.30 -26.97
C GLY A 798 22.17 13.72 -27.23
N GLN A 799 21.47 13.97 -28.34
CA GLN A 799 20.86 15.29 -28.59
C GLN A 799 19.45 15.36 -28.02
N LEU A 800 19.10 16.50 -27.44
CA LEU A 800 17.73 16.78 -26.99
C LEU A 800 16.76 16.79 -28.18
N LYS A 801 15.61 16.12 -28.01
CA LYS A 801 14.48 15.99 -28.95
C LYS A 801 13.16 16.02 -28.18
N THR A 802 12.05 16.03 -28.90
CA THR A 802 10.72 15.67 -28.38
C THR A 802 10.33 14.25 -28.81
N HIS A 803 9.31 13.65 -28.18
CA HIS A 803 8.74 12.38 -28.64
C HIS A 803 8.29 12.45 -30.11
N ASP A 804 7.62 13.53 -30.53
CA ASP A 804 7.22 13.74 -31.94
C ASP A 804 8.40 13.78 -32.90
N ASN A 805 9.53 14.37 -32.49
CA ASN A 805 10.74 14.43 -33.31
C ASN A 805 11.32 13.02 -33.52
N LEU A 806 11.33 12.18 -32.47
CA LEU A 806 11.72 10.78 -32.59
C LEU A 806 10.72 10.00 -33.46
N GLN A 807 9.41 10.17 -33.25
CA GLN A 807 8.37 9.48 -34.02
C GLN A 807 8.40 9.84 -35.51
N ASN A 808 8.58 11.11 -35.86
CA ASN A 808 8.75 11.54 -37.25
C ASN A 808 10.01 10.96 -37.88
N THR A 809 11.13 10.94 -37.14
CA THR A 809 12.38 10.32 -37.59
C THR A 809 12.20 8.82 -37.86
N ALA A 810 11.53 8.12 -36.94
CA ALA A 810 11.22 6.70 -37.04
C ALA A 810 10.28 6.39 -38.20
N ALA A 811 9.22 7.19 -38.42
CA ALA A 811 8.29 7.05 -39.54
C ALA A 811 8.98 7.26 -40.91
N ILE A 812 9.88 8.25 -41.01
CA ILE A 812 10.67 8.48 -42.22
C ILE A 812 11.63 7.31 -42.48
N TRP A 813 12.23 6.74 -41.43
CA TRP A 813 13.20 5.66 -41.59
C TRP A 813 12.53 4.30 -41.87
N HIS A 814 11.37 4.03 -41.27
CA HIS A 814 10.52 2.86 -41.54
C HIS A 814 10.28 2.67 -43.04
N ARG A 815 9.78 3.72 -43.71
CA ARG A 815 9.53 3.77 -45.17
C ARG A 815 10.78 3.55 -46.05
N ARG A 816 11.99 3.54 -45.46
CA ARG A 816 13.26 3.27 -46.17
C ARG A 816 13.81 1.86 -45.92
N VAL A 817 13.31 1.15 -44.91
CA VAL A 817 13.81 -0.19 -44.54
C VAL A 817 12.76 -1.30 -44.65
N SER A 818 11.46 -0.94 -44.67
CA SER A 818 10.34 -1.87 -44.85
C SER A 818 9.36 -1.36 -45.91
N SER A 819 8.76 -2.29 -46.65
CA SER A 819 7.70 -2.02 -47.63
C SER A 819 6.28 -2.01 -47.03
N CYS A 820 6.12 -2.45 -45.79
CA CYS A 820 4.82 -2.48 -45.11
C CYS A 820 4.39 -1.11 -44.59
N ALA A 821 3.10 -0.95 -44.30
CA ALA A 821 2.60 0.23 -43.60
C ALA A 821 3.01 0.18 -42.13
N ARG A 822 3.57 1.29 -41.61
CA ARG A 822 3.96 1.40 -40.19
C ARG A 822 2.75 1.29 -39.28
N VAL A 823 2.79 0.35 -38.34
CA VAL A 823 1.79 0.21 -37.28
C VAL A 823 2.28 0.97 -36.04
N LEU A 824 1.38 1.78 -35.45
CA LEU A 824 1.59 2.49 -34.19
C LEU A 824 0.97 1.71 -33.03
N ASP A 825 1.48 1.91 -31.82
CA ASP A 825 0.98 1.34 -30.57
C ASP A 825 0.85 -0.20 -30.51
N SER A 826 1.52 -0.89 -31.44
CA SER A 826 1.68 -2.34 -31.51
C SER A 826 3.08 -2.76 -31.05
N PHE A 827 3.15 -3.95 -30.45
CA PHE A 827 4.38 -4.65 -30.05
C PHE A 827 4.65 -5.85 -30.99
N ASP A 828 4.19 -5.76 -32.23
CA ASP A 828 4.39 -6.74 -33.30
C ASP A 828 5.38 -6.15 -34.33
N PRO A 829 6.54 -6.79 -34.58
CA PRO A 829 7.57 -6.29 -35.48
C PRO A 829 7.36 -6.64 -36.96
N GLN A 830 6.28 -7.34 -37.36
CA GLN A 830 6.07 -7.76 -38.75
C GLN A 830 6.13 -6.58 -39.75
N ASP A 831 5.61 -5.40 -39.37
CA ASP A 831 5.66 -4.21 -40.22
C ASP A 831 7.09 -3.69 -40.47
N LEU A 832 8.08 -4.11 -39.68
CA LEU A 832 9.50 -3.78 -39.86
C LEU A 832 10.25 -4.79 -40.74
N LEU A 833 9.68 -5.97 -41.00
CA LEU A 833 10.37 -7.12 -41.60
C LEU A 833 10.04 -7.33 -43.09
N CYS A 834 9.18 -6.50 -43.69
CA CYS A 834 8.75 -6.65 -45.07
C CYS A 834 9.81 -6.20 -46.09
N PRO A 835 10.33 -7.09 -46.96
CA PRO A 835 11.31 -6.72 -47.96
C PRO A 835 10.70 -5.83 -49.07
N PHE A 836 11.49 -4.92 -49.62
CA PHE A 836 11.11 -4.20 -50.84
C PHE A 836 11.09 -5.15 -52.06
N PRO A 837 10.20 -4.93 -53.04
CA PRO A 837 10.24 -5.63 -54.31
C PRO A 837 11.62 -5.47 -54.98
N VAL A 838 12.24 -6.59 -55.35
CA VAL A 838 13.51 -6.58 -56.08
C VAL A 838 13.27 -6.01 -57.47
N SER A 839 13.99 -4.95 -57.84
CA SER A 839 13.85 -4.36 -59.19
C SER A 839 14.33 -5.35 -60.25
N ASP A 840 13.70 -5.37 -61.43
CA ASP A 840 14.10 -6.33 -62.48
C ASP A 840 15.55 -6.11 -62.96
N LYS A 841 16.09 -4.89 -62.80
CA LYS A 841 17.51 -4.60 -63.07
C LYS A 841 18.48 -5.32 -62.14
N ASP A 842 18.06 -5.64 -60.90
CA ASP A 842 18.89 -6.37 -59.95
C ASP A 842 18.92 -7.88 -60.23
N LYS A 843 17.90 -8.42 -60.92
CA LYS A 843 17.85 -9.85 -61.32
C LYS A 843 18.91 -10.17 -62.37
N GLU A 844 19.11 -9.30 -63.37
CA GLU A 844 20.11 -9.50 -64.43
C GLU A 844 21.55 -9.53 -63.88
N SER A 845 21.84 -8.71 -62.87
CA SER A 845 23.18 -8.57 -62.26
C SER A 845 23.72 -9.82 -61.56
N LYS A 846 22.84 -10.77 -61.19
CA LYS A 846 23.20 -11.97 -60.41
C LYS A 846 23.41 -13.24 -61.26
N SER A 847 23.17 -13.18 -62.57
CA SER A 847 23.27 -14.35 -63.46
C SER A 847 24.69 -14.65 -63.97
N SER A 848 25.68 -13.78 -63.72
CA SER A 848 27.01 -13.89 -64.36
C SER A 848 28.20 -13.74 -63.40
N LYS A 849 28.58 -14.84 -62.72
CA LYS A 849 29.99 -15.23 -62.47
C LYS A 849 30.12 -16.61 -61.79
N PRO A 850 30.98 -17.52 -62.30
CA PRO A 850 31.33 -18.76 -61.62
C PRO A 850 32.36 -18.52 -60.47
N PRO A 851 32.45 -19.41 -59.47
CA PRO A 851 33.29 -19.22 -58.29
C PRO A 851 34.78 -19.52 -58.56
N SER A 852 35.68 -18.65 -58.08
CA SER A 852 37.12 -18.88 -58.14
C SER A 852 37.68 -19.40 -56.82
N THR A 853 38.41 -20.51 -56.86
CA THR A 853 39.03 -21.16 -55.68
C THR A 853 40.42 -20.59 -55.34
N LYS A 854 40.58 -19.95 -54.17
CA LYS A 854 41.90 -19.75 -53.53
C LYS A 854 41.80 -19.89 -52.00
N LYS A 855 42.54 -20.86 -51.44
CA LYS A 855 42.71 -21.05 -49.98
C LYS A 855 43.73 -20.04 -49.41
N PRO A 856 43.52 -19.45 -48.21
CA PRO A 856 44.54 -18.67 -47.51
C PRO A 856 45.55 -19.55 -46.76
N LYS A 857 46.79 -19.08 -46.57
CA LYS A 857 47.82 -19.73 -45.74
C LYS A 857 47.71 -19.33 -44.25
N PRO A 858 48.06 -20.20 -43.29
CA PRO A 858 48.10 -19.86 -41.87
C PRO A 858 49.33 -19.01 -41.51
N LYS A 859 49.27 -18.28 -40.40
CA LYS A 859 50.42 -17.63 -39.74
C LYS A 859 50.52 -18.15 -38.30
N SER A 860 51.70 -18.66 -37.94
CA SER A 860 52.02 -19.03 -36.55
C SER A 860 52.47 -17.79 -35.76
N THR A 861 52.18 -17.76 -34.46
CA THR A 861 52.72 -16.76 -33.52
C THR A 861 53.02 -17.44 -32.18
N THR A 862 54.30 -17.48 -31.79
CA THR A 862 54.76 -18.06 -30.52
C THR A 862 54.52 -17.12 -29.35
N HIS A 863 53.97 -17.65 -28.24
CA HIS A 863 53.83 -16.93 -26.97
C HIS A 863 55.00 -17.23 -26.03
N LYS A 864 55.68 -16.19 -25.54
CA LYS A 864 56.52 -16.28 -24.32
C LYS A 864 55.67 -15.93 -23.10
N ILE A 865 55.87 -16.68 -22.02
CA ILE A 865 55.25 -16.46 -20.71
C ILE A 865 56.35 -16.06 -19.73
N GLU A 866 56.12 -15.01 -18.93
CA GLU A 866 56.93 -14.69 -17.74
C GLU A 866 56.01 -14.59 -16.51
N PRO A 867 56.44 -15.09 -15.33
CA PRO A 867 55.59 -15.15 -14.14
C PRO A 867 55.62 -13.85 -13.31
N VAL A 868 54.45 -13.44 -12.82
CA VAL A 868 54.29 -12.25 -11.95
C VAL A 868 54.22 -12.68 -10.48
N ARG A 869 54.98 -12.00 -9.60
CA ARG A 869 54.93 -12.19 -8.14
C ARG A 869 53.77 -11.44 -7.50
N TYR A 870 53.14 -12.06 -6.50
CA TYR A 870 52.12 -11.44 -5.65
C TYR A 870 52.74 -10.61 -4.51
N VAL A 871 52.04 -9.57 -4.07
CA VAL A 871 52.32 -8.83 -2.83
C VAL A 871 51.05 -8.84 -1.99
N THR A 872 51.15 -9.30 -0.74
CA THR A 872 50.04 -9.39 0.20
C THR A 872 50.09 -8.22 1.18
N MET A 873 48.99 -7.47 1.32
CA MET A 873 48.81 -6.45 2.36
C MET A 873 47.82 -6.96 3.40
N ILE A 874 48.21 -6.98 4.67
CA ILE A 874 47.39 -7.47 5.78
C ILE A 874 46.68 -6.27 6.43
N GLY A 875 45.35 -6.36 6.56
CA GLY A 875 44.53 -5.41 7.31
C GLY A 875 43.93 -6.05 8.57
N THR A 876 43.83 -5.29 9.65
CA THR A 876 43.31 -5.71 10.97
C THR A 876 41.78 -5.91 10.99
N PRO A 877 41.24 -6.78 11.86
CA PRO A 877 39.83 -7.16 11.85
C PRO A 877 38.92 -6.20 12.66
N PRO A 878 37.63 -6.02 12.28
CA PRO A 878 36.62 -5.34 13.09
C PRO A 878 35.98 -6.25 14.17
N SER A 879 35.28 -5.64 15.12
CA SER A 879 34.68 -6.26 16.31
C SER A 879 33.36 -7.03 16.08
N ALA A 880 32.92 -7.75 17.11
CA ALA A 880 31.85 -8.73 17.08
C ALA A 880 30.44 -8.14 16.93
N GLU A 881 29.88 -8.24 15.72
CA GLU A 881 28.43 -8.13 15.45
C GLU A 881 28.00 -9.08 14.31
N GLN A 882 28.78 -10.15 14.09
CA GLN A 882 28.83 -10.87 12.80
C GLN A 882 28.08 -12.21 12.75
N GLU A 883 27.36 -12.62 13.79
CA GLU A 883 26.79 -13.98 13.91
C GLU A 883 25.44 -14.22 13.21
N LEU A 884 24.79 -13.19 12.65
CA LEU A 884 23.54 -13.33 11.88
C LEU A 884 23.70 -13.16 10.36
N LEU A 885 24.93 -12.94 9.88
CA LEU A 885 25.24 -12.71 8.47
C LEU A 885 25.75 -13.99 7.77
N PRO A 886 25.46 -14.20 6.46
CA PRO A 886 26.18 -15.19 5.67
C PRO A 886 27.67 -14.86 5.64
N LYS A 887 28.52 -15.82 6.03
CA LYS A 887 29.98 -15.67 5.93
C LYS A 887 30.36 -15.46 4.46
N PRO A 888 31.26 -14.50 4.12
CA PRO A 888 31.70 -14.30 2.75
C PRO A 888 32.25 -15.60 2.14
N PHE A 889 31.91 -15.88 0.88
CA PHE A 889 32.55 -16.95 0.12
C PHE A 889 34.02 -16.60 -0.10
N ASP A 890 34.89 -17.11 0.77
CA ASP A 890 36.32 -16.97 0.60
C ASP A 890 36.82 -17.91 -0.49
N VAL A 891 36.83 -17.38 -1.72
CA VAL A 891 37.27 -18.09 -2.93
C VAL A 891 38.72 -18.58 -2.78
N SER A 892 39.56 -17.91 -1.97
CA SER A 892 40.95 -18.33 -1.73
C SER A 892 41.06 -19.62 -0.88
N LYS A 893 39.98 -20.00 -0.17
CA LYS A 893 39.89 -21.25 0.61
C LYS A 893 39.29 -22.41 -0.19
N MET A 894 38.86 -22.20 -1.44
CA MET A 894 38.38 -23.28 -2.29
C MET A 894 39.57 -24.05 -2.85
N ASN A 895 39.74 -25.30 -2.41
CA ASN A 895 40.96 -26.08 -2.66
C ASN A 895 41.09 -26.49 -4.13
N VAL A 896 41.78 -25.67 -4.92
CA VAL A 896 42.16 -25.97 -6.30
C VAL A 896 43.28 -26.99 -6.29
N LYS A 897 43.00 -28.24 -6.68
CA LYS A 897 44.08 -29.15 -7.08
C LYS A 897 44.73 -28.57 -8.33
N GLU A 898 45.98 -28.13 -8.21
CA GLU A 898 46.83 -27.80 -9.35
C GLU A 898 46.92 -29.04 -10.26
N ILE A 899 46.35 -28.93 -11.46
CA ILE A 899 46.62 -29.88 -12.54
C ILE A 899 47.98 -29.45 -13.12
N LYS A 900 48.97 -30.34 -13.03
CA LYS A 900 50.31 -30.08 -13.59
C LYS A 900 50.19 -29.84 -15.10
N PRO A 901 50.98 -28.91 -15.69
CA PRO A 901 51.07 -28.77 -17.12
C PRO A 901 51.91 -29.90 -17.71
N GLN A 902 51.26 -30.98 -18.12
CA GLN A 902 51.81 -31.98 -19.05
C GLN A 902 50.73 -32.39 -20.05
N GLU A 903 51.22 -32.76 -21.23
CA GLU A 903 50.48 -33.12 -22.45
C GLU A 903 49.91 -31.91 -23.21
N GLU A 904 50.29 -31.86 -24.49
CA GLU A 904 50.03 -30.76 -25.43
C GLU A 904 48.60 -30.86 -25.97
N GLU A 905 47.97 -29.73 -26.29
CA GLU A 905 46.59 -29.69 -26.78
C GLU A 905 46.47 -30.34 -28.16
N GLU A 906 45.90 -31.55 -28.25
CA GLU A 906 45.50 -32.22 -29.52
C GLU A 906 44.26 -31.56 -30.19
N GLU A 907 44.16 -30.23 -30.15
CA GLU A 907 43.10 -29.43 -30.77
C GLU A 907 42.89 -29.72 -32.29
N PRO A 908 43.89 -30.19 -33.08
CA PRO A 908 43.65 -30.59 -34.48
C PRO A 908 42.92 -31.92 -34.66
N GLN A 909 42.97 -32.84 -33.70
CA GLN A 909 42.56 -34.25 -33.91
C GLN A 909 41.07 -34.44 -33.65
N ASP A 910 40.52 -33.83 -32.59
CA ASP A 910 39.07 -33.82 -32.32
C ASP A 910 38.29 -33.17 -33.47
N LEU A 911 38.85 -32.14 -34.10
CA LEU A 911 38.24 -31.44 -35.24
C LEU A 911 38.16 -32.30 -36.52
N VAL A 912 38.96 -33.37 -36.62
CA VAL A 912 38.85 -34.39 -37.69
C VAL A 912 37.81 -35.43 -37.31
N ASN A 913 37.82 -35.92 -36.07
CA ASN A 913 36.84 -36.89 -35.55
C ASN A 913 35.40 -36.35 -35.61
N ASP A 914 35.19 -35.08 -35.23
CA ASP A 914 33.90 -34.39 -35.31
C ASP A 914 33.43 -34.22 -36.77
N LEU A 915 34.36 -34.01 -37.70
CA LEU A 915 34.02 -33.90 -39.13
C LEU A 915 33.62 -35.25 -39.73
N GLU A 916 34.25 -36.35 -39.31
CA GLU A 916 33.84 -37.70 -39.71
C GLU A 916 32.49 -38.08 -39.10
N LEU A 917 32.25 -37.75 -37.83
CA LEU A 917 30.96 -37.97 -37.16
C LEU A 917 29.82 -37.19 -37.82
N LEU A 918 30.04 -35.92 -38.18
CA LEU A 918 29.06 -35.09 -38.89
C LEU A 918 28.78 -35.59 -40.32
N ASN A 919 29.78 -36.13 -41.02
CA ASN A 919 29.59 -36.74 -42.33
C ASN A 919 28.91 -38.12 -42.26
N ALA A 920 29.05 -38.85 -41.14
CA ALA A 920 28.35 -40.11 -40.89
C ALA A 920 26.86 -39.90 -40.54
N LEU A 921 26.51 -38.76 -39.93
CA LEU A 921 25.12 -38.36 -39.61
C LEU A 921 24.37 -37.70 -40.78
N ALA A 922 25.05 -37.48 -41.92
CA ALA A 922 24.51 -36.86 -43.13
C ALA A 922 24.34 -37.85 -44.31
N LYS A 923 24.41 -39.15 -44.02
CA LYS A 923 24.08 -40.27 -44.91
C LYS A 923 22.95 -41.10 -44.34
#